data_AF-A8FUQ6-F1
#
_entry.id   AF-A8FUQ6-F1
#
_cell.length_a   1.000
_cell.length_b   1.000
_cell.length_c   1.000
_cell.angle_alpha   90.00
_cell.angle_beta   90.00
_cell.angle_gamma   90.00
#
_symmetry.space_group_name_H-M   'P 1'
#
loop_
_entity.id
_entity.type
_entity.pdbx_description
1 polymer ?
#
loop_
_entity_poly.entity_id
_entity_poly.type
_entity_poly.pdbx_seq_one_letter_code
_entity_poly.pdbx_strand_id
1 'polypeptide(L)'
;MRNKKLTALILPLIWGITACGSDDNDNDAVQLPPPDEQVERNVAWDYIETPYNPFDSNELSGRVFVELDGIDDRVTKWIAKNSANLAFDLNADGAINQYDVPEDVFLTRKNGGPMLPKLEIDTEDMKQVLSSNPDGLGAGTSRPDVFVEGNYSVFDLLRYLVVTRPDMQFDSITPYQESALDTYEYLFSWDENGDGDFSNDGEYSASQNWSFTILNSNGDLGYISPGMFTYKRMDHSWLRPKQVVRFQNHSDTMTSRTRWIWEQQQQRLAANDGKFIIPQIQYLDVSQRPPAMNILATNLEVKPFNVRKDVFVEGQITSMDVWLTLAHEHDMDFRFSFWGTLSAGAMVNGFALSHDPIAGTYGGWTASTPRQGEFASANDFDQVQPLCDFGLDGTPDGEGRLTQEQCTDEWLTRLPIQGNNVAEVAGNNLHAYPPEYMLLLGPAVLAPLNGVVEVDLINFPDARTEVYVTDDMLEMADVPDAYDMQGKETAVLTAKYAATEPVGKARILDENHFGWKISDCTLCHNEEKQPLGHGGQSWPTNAVEGFDYQQPYYCATCHGANGAPKGHNRGARCFWCHSNRGEYVPQNHGDASVSRLLSGDEVIYSKRTYLAVSTDREQKPIPFEEIESNHNSDYNMSKTYPAPYACMTCHGK
;
A
#
# COMPACT_ATOMS: atom_id res chain seq x y z
N MET A 1 12.99 49.73 49.97
CA MET A 1 11.96 50.70 50.41
C MET A 1 11.08 51.07 49.22
N ARG A 2 9.75 50.84 49.34
CA ARG A 2 8.61 51.50 48.65
C ARG A 2 8.70 51.71 47.12
N ASN A 3 7.94 50.95 46.32
CA ASN A 3 6.52 51.14 45.95
C ASN A 3 6.32 51.81 44.57
N LYS A 4 5.73 51.08 43.61
CA LYS A 4 4.45 51.36 42.91
C LYS A 4 4.36 50.46 41.65
N LYS A 5 3.57 49.40 41.69
CA LYS A 5 2.16 49.27 41.24
C LYS A 5 2.03 49.08 39.71
N LEU A 6 1.99 47.82 39.28
CA LEU A 6 1.35 47.40 38.03
C LEU A 6 -0.01 46.77 38.39
N THR A 7 -1.05 47.20 37.70
CA THR A 7 -2.44 46.78 37.88
C THR A 7 -2.68 45.51 37.06
N ALA A 8 -3.03 44.42 37.73
CA ALA A 8 -3.56 43.20 37.12
C ALA A 8 -5.08 43.31 37.01
N LEU A 9 -5.64 42.91 35.88
CA LEU A 9 -7.08 42.65 35.71
C LEU A 9 -7.25 41.13 35.63
N ILE A 10 -7.76 40.54 36.71
CA ILE A 10 -8.22 39.15 36.77
C ILE A 10 -9.73 39.22 37.01
N LEU A 11 -10.52 38.70 36.08
CA LEU A 11 -11.95 38.48 36.26
C LEU A 11 -12.15 37.13 36.99
N PRO A 12 -12.99 37.06 38.04
CA PRO A 12 -13.40 35.79 38.63
C PRO A 12 -14.71 35.31 38.00
N LEU A 13 -14.74 34.03 37.60
CA LEU A 13 -15.92 33.36 37.08
C LEU A 13 -16.23 32.19 38.01
N ILE A 14 -17.11 32.44 38.99
CA ILE A 14 -17.55 31.45 39.98
C ILE A 14 -19.03 31.72 40.32
N TRP A 15 -19.85 30.74 39.90
CA TRP A 15 -21.04 30.16 40.54
C TRP A 15 -22.43 30.46 39.97
N GLY A 16 -23.08 29.34 39.63
CA GLY A 16 -24.51 29.21 39.36
C GLY A 16 -24.91 27.76 39.06
N ILE A 17 -24.60 26.80 39.95
CA ILE A 17 -25.26 25.49 39.98
C ILE A 17 -26.50 25.62 40.88
N THR A 18 -27.68 25.32 40.34
CA THR A 18 -28.97 24.88 40.93
C THR A 18 -29.97 24.93 39.76
N ALA A 19 -30.93 24.03 39.50
CA ALA A 19 -31.46 22.85 40.18
C ALA A 19 -32.26 22.02 39.14
N CYS A 20 -32.61 20.79 39.51
CA CYS A 20 -33.57 19.91 38.81
C CYS A 20 -35.00 20.49 38.79
N GLY A 21 -35.77 20.15 37.75
CA GLY A 21 -37.23 20.30 37.62
C GLY A 21 -37.62 20.14 36.15
N SER A 22 -37.99 18.94 35.69
CA SER A 22 -39.35 18.36 35.65
C SER A 22 -40.18 18.85 34.45
N ASP A 23 -40.52 17.87 33.60
CA ASP A 23 -41.65 17.79 32.66
C ASP A 23 -41.93 19.00 31.76
N ASP A 24 -41.61 18.86 30.47
CA ASP A 24 -42.56 19.25 29.42
C ASP A 24 -42.39 18.34 28.18
N ASN A 25 -43.52 17.76 27.78
CA ASN A 25 -43.70 16.92 26.59
C ASN A 25 -43.74 17.79 25.33
N ASP A 26 -42.58 18.25 24.86
CA ASP A 26 -42.48 18.77 23.49
C ASP A 26 -41.90 17.69 22.58
N ASN A 27 -42.83 17.04 21.87
CA ASN A 27 -42.60 16.25 20.65
C ASN A 27 -42.11 17.17 19.53
N ASP A 28 -40.97 17.83 19.70
CA ASP A 28 -40.22 18.35 18.58
C ASP A 28 -39.57 17.15 17.89
N ALA A 29 -40.30 16.61 16.92
CA ALA A 29 -39.78 15.63 15.99
C ALA A 29 -38.45 16.17 15.46
N VAL A 30 -37.36 15.48 15.82
CA VAL A 30 -36.06 15.69 15.20
C VAL A 30 -36.29 15.61 13.70
N GLN A 31 -36.22 16.75 13.02
CA GLN A 31 -36.22 16.76 11.56
C GLN A 31 -35.02 15.93 11.15
N LEU A 32 -35.29 14.73 10.64
CA LEU A 32 -34.28 13.95 9.95
C LEU A 32 -33.69 14.87 8.87
N PRO A 33 -32.35 14.92 8.73
CA PRO A 33 -31.75 15.66 7.63
C PRO A 33 -32.42 15.22 6.33
N PRO A 34 -32.64 16.15 5.37
CA PRO A 34 -33.20 15.80 4.09
C PRO A 34 -32.42 14.61 3.52
N PRO A 35 -33.09 13.62 2.91
CA PRO A 35 -32.38 12.49 2.30
C PRO A 35 -31.34 13.06 1.36
N ASP A 36 -30.07 12.67 1.57
CA ASP A 36 -28.95 13.12 0.75
C ASP A 36 -29.36 13.00 -0.72
N GLU A 37 -29.24 14.11 -1.44
CA GLU A 37 -29.39 14.13 -2.89
C GLU A 37 -28.48 13.02 -3.42
N GLN A 38 -29.06 11.97 -4.00
CA GLN A 38 -28.31 10.80 -4.42
C GLN A 38 -27.35 11.23 -5.52
N VAL A 39 -26.13 11.61 -5.12
CA VAL A 39 -25.01 11.84 -6.02
C VAL A 39 -24.94 10.58 -6.87
N GLU A 40 -25.03 10.75 -8.19
CA GLU A 40 -24.96 9.65 -9.14
C GLU A 40 -23.65 8.90 -8.89
N ARG A 41 -23.77 7.73 -8.24
CA ARG A 41 -22.63 6.94 -7.79
C ARG A 41 -22.04 6.25 -9.01
N ASN A 42 -20.75 6.47 -9.24
CA ASN A 42 -20.01 5.78 -10.29
C ASN A 42 -20.14 4.26 -10.10
N VAL A 43 -20.49 3.54 -11.19
CA VAL A 43 -20.79 2.09 -11.20
C VAL A 43 -19.64 1.23 -10.68
N ALA A 44 -18.38 1.68 -10.79
CA ALA A 44 -17.24 0.97 -10.21
C ALA A 44 -17.38 0.73 -8.71
N TRP A 45 -18.11 1.61 -8.02
CA TRP A 45 -18.33 1.49 -6.58
C TRP A 45 -19.26 0.34 -6.18
N ASP A 46 -19.90 -0.32 -7.13
CA ASP A 46 -20.60 -1.59 -6.87
C ASP A 46 -19.60 -2.75 -6.65
N TYR A 47 -18.34 -2.55 -7.03
CA TYR A 47 -17.22 -3.49 -6.86
C TYR A 47 -16.20 -3.02 -5.81
N ILE A 48 -16.42 -1.86 -5.20
CA ILE A 48 -15.55 -1.31 -4.16
C ILE A 48 -16.21 -1.51 -2.80
N GLU A 49 -15.47 -2.15 -1.91
CA GLU A 49 -15.92 -2.55 -0.58
C GLU A 49 -15.79 -1.42 0.44
N THR A 50 -14.95 -0.41 0.16
CA THR A 50 -14.86 0.80 0.98
C THR A 50 -16.08 1.70 0.84
N PRO A 51 -16.51 2.38 1.92
CA PRO A 51 -17.49 3.44 1.83
C PRO A 51 -17.17 4.37 0.68
N TYR A 52 -18.23 4.81 0.01
CA TYR A 52 -18.11 5.73 -1.10
C TYR A 52 -17.32 6.97 -0.68
N ASN A 53 -16.25 7.26 -1.42
CA ASN A 53 -15.47 8.48 -1.30
C ASN A 53 -15.61 9.25 -2.62
N PRO A 54 -16.16 10.47 -2.61
CA PRO A 54 -16.39 11.20 -3.85
C PRO A 54 -15.10 11.69 -4.53
N PHE A 55 -13.96 11.68 -3.81
CA PHE A 55 -12.65 12.19 -4.24
C PHE A 55 -12.75 13.60 -4.85
N ASP A 56 -13.31 14.56 -4.11
CA ASP A 56 -13.65 15.86 -4.69
C ASP A 56 -12.44 16.75 -5.04
N SER A 57 -11.25 16.48 -4.48
CA SER A 57 -9.96 16.99 -4.98
C SER A 57 -8.78 16.30 -4.27
N ASN A 58 -7.92 15.60 -5.01
CA ASN A 58 -6.61 15.15 -4.51
C ASN A 58 -5.52 15.78 -5.37
N GLU A 59 -5.12 16.98 -5.02
CA GLU A 59 -3.91 17.57 -5.60
C GLU A 59 -2.66 16.96 -4.97
N LEU A 60 -1.57 16.97 -5.73
CA LEU A 60 -0.26 16.68 -5.16
C LEU A 60 0.06 17.71 -4.06
N SER A 61 0.37 17.19 -2.87
CA SER A 61 0.68 17.98 -1.68
C SER A 61 1.73 17.29 -0.81
N GLY A 62 2.37 18.07 0.07
CA GLY A 62 3.39 17.58 0.99
C GLY A 62 4.78 17.55 0.35
N ARG A 63 5.41 16.37 0.38
CA ARG A 63 6.80 16.19 -0.01
C ARG A 63 6.96 15.00 -0.93
N VAL A 64 7.87 15.08 -1.88
CA VAL A 64 8.39 13.94 -2.62
C VAL A 64 9.90 13.87 -2.45
N PHE A 65 10.46 12.69 -2.63
CA PHE A 65 11.88 12.46 -2.41
C PHE A 65 12.57 12.08 -3.70
N VAL A 66 13.73 12.67 -3.96
CA VAL A 66 14.54 12.38 -5.15
C VAL A 66 15.87 11.78 -4.74
N GLU A 67 16.25 10.71 -5.43
CA GLU A 67 17.60 10.16 -5.43
C GLU A 67 18.18 10.27 -6.85
N LEU A 68 19.48 10.48 -6.95
CA LEU A 68 20.19 10.59 -8.22
C LEU A 68 21.21 9.46 -8.31
N ASP A 69 21.50 9.05 -9.54
CA ASP A 69 22.42 7.98 -9.89
C ASP A 69 21.87 6.57 -9.60
N GLY A 70 22.39 5.59 -10.33
CA GLY A 70 22.16 4.18 -10.08
C GLY A 70 22.96 3.68 -8.88
N ILE A 71 22.43 2.64 -8.23
CA ILE A 71 23.14 1.93 -7.19
C ILE A 71 23.56 0.54 -7.64
N ASP A 72 24.68 0.10 -7.10
CA ASP A 72 25.05 -1.31 -7.11
C ASP A 72 24.31 -2.00 -5.95
N ASP A 73 23.28 -2.78 -6.29
CA ASP A 73 22.47 -3.55 -5.32
C ASP A 73 23.21 -4.79 -4.81
N ARG A 74 24.35 -4.55 -4.17
CA ARG A 74 25.23 -5.57 -3.58
C ARG A 74 24.52 -6.33 -2.46
N VAL A 75 23.59 -5.68 -1.76
CA VAL A 75 22.74 -6.30 -0.74
C VAL A 75 21.90 -7.41 -1.35
N THR A 76 21.12 -7.09 -2.39
CA THR A 76 20.32 -8.11 -3.09
C THR A 76 21.19 -9.18 -3.71
N LYS A 77 22.31 -8.81 -4.35
CA LYS A 77 23.25 -9.78 -4.94
C LYS A 77 23.84 -10.71 -3.87
N TRP A 78 24.14 -10.23 -2.67
CA TRP A 78 24.63 -11.04 -1.56
C TRP A 78 23.56 -12.00 -1.04
N ILE A 79 22.34 -11.49 -0.83
CA ILE A 79 21.20 -12.29 -0.35
C ILE A 79 20.76 -13.32 -1.41
N ALA A 80 20.70 -12.96 -2.70
CA ALA A 80 20.27 -13.82 -3.80
C ALA A 80 21.30 -14.89 -4.17
N LYS A 81 22.61 -14.63 -3.97
CA LYS A 81 23.69 -15.63 -4.10
C LYS A 81 23.58 -16.79 -3.09
N ASN A 82 22.54 -16.83 -2.25
CA ASN A 82 22.17 -17.95 -1.38
C ASN A 82 22.04 -19.31 -2.08
N SER A 83 21.90 -19.38 -3.41
CA SER A 83 21.94 -20.67 -4.10
C SER A 83 23.34 -21.33 -4.12
N ALA A 84 24.40 -20.65 -3.63
CA ALA A 84 25.80 -21.10 -3.75
C ALA A 84 26.73 -20.98 -2.51
N ASN A 85 26.23 -20.85 -1.26
CA ASN A 85 26.99 -20.94 0.03
C ASN A 85 27.77 -19.71 0.56
N LEU A 86 27.29 -18.46 0.44
CA LEU A 86 28.00 -17.28 1.00
C LEU A 86 27.26 -16.46 2.06
N ALA A 87 25.93 -16.59 2.18
CA ALA A 87 25.19 -15.92 3.23
C ALA A 87 25.06 -16.85 4.45
N PHE A 88 25.28 -16.31 5.64
CA PHE A 88 25.11 -17.00 6.91
C PHE A 88 24.32 -16.09 7.83
N ASP A 89 23.52 -16.68 8.72
CA ASP A 89 22.91 -15.99 9.85
C ASP A 89 24.05 -15.56 10.79
N LEU A 90 24.49 -14.30 10.65
CA LEU A 90 25.68 -13.77 11.32
C LEU A 90 25.39 -13.45 12.79
N ASN A 91 24.15 -13.10 13.10
CA ASN A 91 23.72 -12.74 14.44
C ASN A 91 23.12 -13.93 15.23
N ALA A 92 22.95 -15.10 14.58
CA ALA A 92 22.37 -16.32 15.12
C ALA A 92 20.91 -16.16 15.59
N ASP A 93 20.12 -15.30 14.93
CA ASP A 93 18.72 -15.05 15.24
C ASP A 93 17.74 -16.06 14.59
N GLY A 94 18.25 -16.96 13.76
CA GLY A 94 17.50 -17.97 13.04
C GLY A 94 16.99 -17.53 11.66
N ALA A 95 17.30 -16.32 11.21
CA ALA A 95 16.96 -15.79 9.90
C ALA A 95 18.22 -15.26 9.17
N ILE A 96 18.18 -15.23 7.84
CA ILE A 96 19.18 -14.51 7.03
C ILE A 96 18.46 -13.32 6.41
N ASN A 97 18.75 -12.12 6.89
CA ASN A 97 18.09 -10.88 6.51
C ASN A 97 19.09 -9.73 6.31
N GLN A 98 18.61 -8.48 6.27
CA GLN A 98 19.46 -7.31 6.01
C GLN A 98 20.40 -6.97 7.18
N TYR A 99 20.09 -7.42 8.39
CA TYR A 99 20.96 -7.27 9.56
C TYR A 99 22.18 -8.20 9.51
N ASP A 100 22.18 -9.22 8.64
CA ASP A 100 23.32 -10.12 8.39
C ASP A 100 24.26 -9.63 7.30
N VAL A 101 23.94 -8.53 6.64
CA VAL A 101 24.75 -8.02 5.52
C VAL A 101 25.99 -7.32 6.07
N PRO A 102 27.21 -7.75 5.69
CA PRO A 102 28.44 -7.08 6.11
C PRO A 102 28.50 -5.62 5.68
N GLU A 103 29.14 -4.76 6.49
CA GLU A 103 29.14 -3.31 6.23
C GLU A 103 29.73 -2.93 4.86
N ASP A 104 30.71 -3.69 4.38
CA ASP A 104 31.37 -3.49 3.08
C ASP A 104 30.51 -3.90 1.87
N VAL A 105 29.36 -4.54 2.12
CA VAL A 105 28.38 -4.99 1.12
C VAL A 105 27.19 -4.03 0.97
N PHE A 106 27.06 -3.01 1.84
CA PHE A 106 25.97 -2.04 1.69
C PHE A 106 26.06 -1.23 0.40
N LEU A 107 24.92 -0.65 0.02
CA LEU A 107 24.76 0.01 -1.27
C LEU A 107 25.79 1.12 -1.48
N THR A 108 26.38 1.09 -2.66
CA THR A 108 27.20 2.16 -3.20
C THR A 108 26.58 2.61 -4.52
N ARG A 109 26.97 3.79 -4.99
CA ARG A 109 26.68 4.16 -6.37
C ARG A 109 27.34 3.17 -7.33
N LYS A 110 26.82 3.04 -8.54
CA LYS A 110 27.38 2.12 -9.55
C LYS A 110 28.85 2.42 -9.84
N ASN A 111 29.26 3.69 -9.74
CA ASN A 111 30.66 4.10 -9.87
C ASN A 111 31.55 3.81 -8.64
N GLY A 112 31.02 3.13 -7.61
CA GLY A 112 31.71 2.82 -6.36
C GLY A 112 31.77 3.98 -5.36
N GLY A 113 31.21 5.14 -5.71
CA GLY A 113 31.13 6.30 -4.82
C GLY A 113 30.12 6.12 -3.69
N PRO A 114 30.19 6.99 -2.66
CA PRO A 114 29.21 6.99 -1.58
C PRO A 114 27.82 7.38 -2.10
N MET A 115 26.78 6.90 -1.42
CA MET A 115 25.39 7.29 -1.66
C MET A 115 25.22 8.81 -1.56
N LEU A 116 24.46 9.39 -2.50
CA LEU A 116 24.06 10.79 -2.41
C LEU A 116 22.91 10.96 -1.40
N PRO A 117 22.86 12.10 -0.70
CA PRO A 117 21.74 12.39 0.17
C PRO A 117 20.46 12.53 -0.67
N LYS A 118 19.40 11.91 -0.17
CA LYS A 118 18.05 12.08 -0.71
C LYS A 118 17.65 13.56 -0.66
N LEU A 119 17.22 14.09 -1.80
CA LEU A 119 16.66 15.43 -1.91
C LEU A 119 15.19 15.37 -1.48
N GLU A 120 14.77 16.36 -0.71
CA GLU A 120 13.39 16.52 -0.29
C GLU A 120 12.80 17.71 -1.05
N ILE A 121 11.78 17.46 -1.85
CA ILE A 121 11.12 18.46 -2.68
C ILE A 121 9.77 18.80 -2.05
N ASP A 122 9.55 20.08 -1.76
CA ASP A 122 8.24 20.61 -1.39
C ASP A 122 7.37 20.70 -2.64
N THR A 123 6.22 20.00 -2.63
CA THR A 123 5.35 19.95 -3.80
C THR A 123 4.72 21.31 -4.11
N GLU A 124 4.52 22.19 -3.12
CA GLU A 124 3.96 23.52 -3.39
C GLU A 124 4.94 24.41 -4.15
N ASP A 125 6.24 24.33 -3.82
CA ASP A 125 7.29 25.02 -4.58
C ASP A 125 7.37 24.48 -6.02
N MET A 126 7.31 23.15 -6.18
CA MET A 126 7.27 22.52 -7.50
C MET A 126 6.08 23.02 -8.33
N LYS A 127 4.88 23.03 -7.75
CA LYS A 127 3.67 23.56 -8.39
C LYS A 127 3.85 25.02 -8.81
N GLN A 128 4.36 25.85 -7.90
CA GLN A 128 4.59 27.26 -8.16
C GLN A 128 5.56 27.48 -9.33
N VAL A 129 6.71 26.80 -9.32
CA VAL A 129 7.72 26.91 -10.38
C VAL A 129 7.15 26.47 -11.72
N LEU A 130 6.57 25.28 -11.81
CA LEU A 130 6.07 24.73 -13.07
C LEU A 130 4.85 25.48 -13.62
N SER A 131 4.01 26.08 -12.76
CA SER A 131 2.89 26.92 -13.21
C SER A 131 3.31 28.13 -14.04
N SER A 132 4.55 28.62 -13.85
CA SER A 132 5.11 29.72 -14.64
C SER A 132 5.61 29.31 -16.03
N ASN A 133 5.56 28.00 -16.35
CA ASN A 133 6.10 27.39 -17.57
C ASN A 133 7.54 27.83 -17.90
N PRO A 134 8.48 27.68 -16.97
CA PRO A 134 9.83 28.21 -17.12
C PRO A 134 10.65 27.50 -18.21
N ASP A 135 10.29 26.26 -18.55
CA ASP A 135 10.93 25.40 -19.53
C ASP A 135 10.22 25.38 -20.89
N GLY A 136 9.06 26.03 -21.01
CA GLY A 136 8.26 26.03 -22.23
C GLY A 136 7.52 24.71 -22.52
N LEU A 137 7.54 23.73 -21.61
CA LEU A 137 6.95 22.40 -21.80
C LEU A 137 5.50 22.28 -21.33
N GLY A 138 4.91 23.39 -20.86
CA GLY A 138 3.53 23.48 -20.38
C GLY A 138 3.47 24.08 -18.98
N ALA A 139 2.47 24.94 -18.75
CA ALA A 139 2.21 25.48 -17.41
C ALA A 139 1.60 24.38 -16.53
N GLY A 140 2.24 24.08 -15.39
CA GLY A 140 1.84 22.98 -14.52
C GLY A 140 2.35 21.63 -15.05
N THR A 141 1.47 20.64 -15.16
CA THR A 141 1.83 19.33 -15.71
C THR A 141 2.14 19.42 -17.21
N SER A 142 3.10 18.61 -17.65
CA SER A 142 3.45 18.40 -19.06
C SER A 142 2.41 17.56 -19.80
N ARG A 143 1.54 16.83 -19.08
CA ARG A 143 0.51 15.96 -19.65
C ARG A 143 -0.91 16.36 -19.20
N PRO A 144 -1.41 17.53 -19.62
CA PRO A 144 -2.77 17.97 -19.29
C PRO A 144 -3.88 17.13 -19.97
N ASP A 145 -3.51 16.26 -20.91
CA ASP A 145 -4.34 15.23 -21.51
C ASP A 145 -4.51 13.98 -20.62
N VAL A 146 -3.60 13.80 -19.66
CA VAL A 146 -3.58 12.66 -18.73
C VAL A 146 -4.01 13.08 -17.32
N PHE A 147 -3.44 14.15 -16.79
CA PHE A 147 -3.65 14.58 -15.41
C PHE A 147 -4.57 15.80 -15.34
N VAL A 148 -5.45 15.80 -14.33
CA VAL A 148 -6.21 17.00 -13.97
C VAL A 148 -5.29 18.03 -13.31
N GLU A 149 -5.72 19.29 -13.28
CA GLU A 149 -4.97 20.39 -12.65
C GLU A 149 -4.58 20.04 -11.20
N GLY A 150 -3.34 20.40 -10.81
CA GLY A 150 -2.80 20.11 -9.49
C GLY A 150 -2.17 18.72 -9.33
N ASN A 151 -2.28 17.85 -10.33
CA ASN A 151 -1.58 16.56 -10.39
C ASN A 151 -0.44 16.57 -11.41
N TYR A 152 0.59 15.76 -11.14
CA TYR A 152 1.87 15.80 -11.84
C TYR A 152 2.39 14.39 -12.11
N SER A 153 3.19 14.27 -13.15
CA SER A 153 3.92 13.05 -13.49
C SER A 153 5.31 13.01 -12.83
N VAL A 154 5.96 11.85 -12.90
CA VAL A 154 7.39 11.75 -12.54
C VAL A 154 8.27 12.60 -13.47
N PHE A 155 7.87 12.79 -14.73
CA PHE A 155 8.61 13.65 -15.65
C PHE A 155 8.53 15.13 -15.24
N ASP A 156 7.40 15.57 -14.68
CA ASP A 156 7.27 16.92 -14.14
C ASP A 156 8.22 17.19 -12.97
N LEU A 157 8.51 16.16 -12.16
CA LEU A 157 9.55 16.26 -11.14
C LEU A 157 10.95 16.46 -11.75
N LEU A 158 11.27 15.74 -12.84
CA LEU A 158 12.53 15.94 -13.57
C LEU A 158 12.62 17.35 -14.17
N ARG A 159 11.53 17.86 -14.77
CA ARG A 159 11.43 19.23 -15.28
C ARG A 159 11.73 20.26 -14.20
N TYR A 160 11.13 20.11 -13.02
CA TYR A 160 11.39 20.98 -11.88
C TYR A 160 12.87 20.96 -11.47
N LEU A 161 13.50 19.78 -11.41
CA LEU A 161 14.91 19.66 -11.07
C LEU A 161 15.80 20.37 -12.10
N VAL A 162 15.56 20.19 -13.39
CA VAL A 162 16.30 20.88 -14.47
C VAL A 162 16.19 22.40 -14.36
N VAL A 163 15.00 22.91 -14.04
CA VAL A 163 14.77 24.36 -13.93
C VAL A 163 15.45 24.95 -12.69
N THR A 164 15.44 24.23 -11.58
CA THR A 164 15.87 24.76 -10.28
C THR A 164 17.32 24.46 -9.94
N ARG A 165 17.92 23.47 -10.60
CA ARG A 165 19.30 23.07 -10.34
C ARG A 165 20.23 23.46 -11.49
N PRO A 166 21.34 24.17 -11.20
CA PRO A 166 22.29 24.58 -12.23
C PRO A 166 23.19 23.45 -12.75
N ASP A 167 23.21 22.30 -12.08
CA ASP A 167 24.02 21.12 -12.44
C ASP A 167 23.24 20.13 -13.31
N MET A 168 22.06 20.49 -13.83
CA MET A 168 21.24 19.62 -14.69
C MET A 168 20.73 20.38 -15.90
N GLN A 169 20.67 19.72 -17.06
CA GLN A 169 20.06 20.30 -18.26
C GLN A 169 19.46 19.24 -19.18
N PHE A 170 18.45 19.65 -19.95
CA PHE A 170 18.07 18.95 -21.17
C PHE A 170 18.92 19.49 -22.33
N ASP A 171 19.72 18.63 -22.95
CA ASP A 171 20.49 18.99 -24.15
C ASP A 171 19.59 19.03 -25.40
N SER A 172 18.56 18.19 -25.40
CA SER A 172 17.49 18.20 -26.39
C SER A 172 16.23 17.57 -25.81
N ILE A 173 15.08 17.97 -26.35
CA ILE A 173 13.78 17.42 -25.97
C ILE A 173 12.85 17.38 -27.17
N THR A 174 12.18 16.25 -27.33
CA THR A 174 11.11 16.03 -28.31
C THR A 174 9.80 15.95 -27.53
N PRO A 175 8.82 16.83 -27.80
CA PRO A 175 7.50 16.77 -27.16
C PRO A 175 6.79 15.45 -27.43
N TYR A 176 5.94 15.01 -26.49
CA TYR A 176 5.23 13.73 -26.61
C TYR A 176 4.36 13.63 -27.87
N GLN A 177 3.81 14.76 -28.35
CA GLN A 177 2.99 14.82 -29.57
C GLN A 177 3.80 14.59 -30.85
N GLU A 178 5.11 14.81 -30.81
CA GLU A 178 6.03 14.60 -31.92
C GLU A 178 6.72 13.23 -31.86
N SER A 179 6.73 12.62 -30.67
CA SER A 179 7.27 11.27 -30.46
C SER A 179 6.34 10.20 -31.02
N ALA A 180 6.91 9.22 -31.73
CA ALA A 180 6.18 8.02 -32.16
C ALA A 180 5.76 7.11 -30.98
N LEU A 181 6.34 7.34 -29.79
CA LEU A 181 6.11 6.54 -28.60
C LEU A 181 5.09 7.17 -27.64
N ASP A 182 4.60 8.38 -27.96
CA ASP A 182 3.72 9.21 -27.12
C ASP A 182 4.26 9.38 -25.70
N THR A 183 5.51 9.82 -25.64
CA THR A 183 6.22 10.19 -24.41
C THR A 183 7.24 11.25 -24.78
N TYR A 184 7.64 12.07 -23.81
CA TYR A 184 8.81 12.92 -24.03
C TYR A 184 10.06 12.06 -24.27
N GLU A 185 10.82 12.42 -25.30
CA GLU A 185 12.13 11.85 -25.59
C GLU A 185 13.18 12.95 -25.43
N TYR A 186 14.26 12.69 -24.71
CA TYR A 186 15.23 13.72 -24.37
C TYR A 186 16.66 13.17 -24.28
N LEU A 187 17.62 14.09 -24.44
CA LEU A 187 18.99 13.90 -23.99
C LEU A 187 19.16 14.74 -22.73
N PHE A 188 19.65 14.12 -21.66
CA PHE A 188 19.81 14.76 -20.36
C PHE A 188 21.25 14.70 -19.91
N SER A 189 21.72 15.81 -19.35
CA SER A 189 23.04 15.93 -18.74
C SER A 189 22.96 16.27 -17.26
N TRP A 190 23.85 15.65 -16.48
CA TRP A 190 24.08 15.96 -15.07
C TRP A 190 25.57 16.18 -14.83
N ASP A 191 25.93 17.39 -14.41
CA ASP A 191 27.28 17.80 -14.01
C ASP A 191 27.58 17.22 -12.62
N GLU A 192 27.90 15.92 -12.58
CA GLU A 192 28.17 15.19 -11.34
C GLU A 192 29.38 15.76 -10.60
N ASN A 193 30.37 16.24 -11.37
CA ASN A 193 31.65 16.69 -10.83
C ASN A 193 31.63 18.17 -10.37
N GLY A 194 30.64 18.94 -10.82
CA GLY A 194 30.38 20.32 -10.42
C GLY A 194 31.32 21.36 -11.03
N ASP A 195 31.94 21.06 -12.18
CA ASP A 195 32.86 21.97 -12.88
C ASP A 195 32.16 22.92 -13.87
N GLY A 196 30.86 22.72 -14.10
CA GLY A 196 30.04 23.47 -15.05
C GLY A 196 30.19 23.05 -16.51
N ASP A 197 30.93 21.97 -16.80
CA ASP A 197 31.14 21.39 -18.12
C ASP A 197 30.45 20.03 -18.27
N PHE A 198 29.17 20.08 -18.65
CA PHE A 198 28.32 18.92 -18.93
C PHE A 198 28.84 17.97 -20.02
N SER A 199 29.93 18.29 -20.73
CA SER A 199 30.48 17.44 -21.80
C SER A 199 31.46 16.36 -21.32
N ASN A 200 31.87 16.41 -20.05
CA ASN A 200 32.96 15.58 -19.53
C ASN A 200 32.56 14.58 -18.41
N ASP A 201 31.26 14.49 -18.08
CA ASP A 201 30.69 13.59 -17.05
C ASP A 201 30.44 12.14 -17.52
N GLY A 202 31.08 11.72 -18.61
CA GLY A 202 31.01 10.35 -19.11
C GLY A 202 29.59 9.92 -19.48
N GLU A 203 29.06 8.90 -18.81
CA GLU A 203 27.70 8.41 -19.08
C GLU A 203 26.62 9.43 -18.73
N TYR A 204 26.89 10.40 -17.86
CA TYR A 204 25.92 11.42 -17.48
C TYR A 204 25.84 12.59 -18.47
N SER A 205 26.64 12.61 -19.53
CA SER A 205 26.64 13.66 -20.54
C SER A 205 25.74 13.29 -21.74
N ALA A 206 24.78 14.16 -22.04
CA ALA A 206 23.85 14.07 -23.18
C ALA A 206 23.28 12.67 -23.39
N SER A 207 22.88 12.02 -22.30
CA SER A 207 22.46 10.62 -22.31
C SER A 207 20.97 10.49 -22.53
N GLN A 208 20.60 9.57 -23.43
CA GLN A 208 19.21 9.17 -23.70
C GLN A 208 18.70 8.09 -22.73
N ASN A 209 19.58 7.56 -21.89
CA ASN A 209 19.31 6.39 -21.07
C ASN A 209 18.84 6.76 -19.65
N TRP A 210 18.66 8.05 -19.38
CA TRP A 210 18.08 8.54 -18.14
C TRP A 210 16.60 8.14 -18.03
N SER A 211 16.31 7.29 -17.05
CA SER A 211 14.95 6.92 -16.68
C SER A 211 14.82 6.98 -15.15
N PHE A 212 13.81 6.29 -14.62
CA PHE A 212 13.49 6.34 -13.21
C PHE A 212 13.17 4.97 -12.64
N THR A 213 13.41 4.84 -11.34
CA THR A 213 12.79 3.81 -10.50
C THR A 213 11.97 4.49 -9.42
N ILE A 214 11.00 3.76 -8.87
CA ILE A 214 10.13 4.28 -7.82
C ILE A 214 10.16 3.39 -6.58
N LEU A 215 10.10 4.02 -5.41
CA LEU A 215 9.62 3.38 -4.19
C LEU A 215 8.38 4.13 -3.74
N ASN A 216 7.32 3.38 -3.49
CA ASN A 216 6.12 3.94 -2.91
C ASN A 216 6.40 4.38 -1.46
N SER A 217 5.51 5.18 -0.90
CA SER A 217 5.64 5.60 0.50
C SER A 217 5.63 4.36 1.41
N ASN A 218 6.71 4.17 2.17
CA ASN A 218 6.81 3.10 3.18
C ASN A 218 6.45 3.60 4.59
N GLY A 219 6.01 4.87 4.71
CA GLY A 219 5.71 5.49 5.98
C GLY A 219 6.95 5.62 6.85
N ASP A 220 6.84 5.11 8.08
CA ASP A 220 7.90 5.07 9.09
C ASP A 220 8.87 3.91 8.86
N LEU A 221 8.57 2.99 7.93
CA LEU A 221 9.45 1.89 7.58
C LEU A 221 10.47 2.33 6.52
N GLY A 222 11.73 1.96 6.75
CA GLY A 222 12.78 2.05 5.74
C GLY A 222 12.70 0.88 4.76
N TYR A 223 13.32 1.04 3.59
CA TYR A 223 13.54 -0.05 2.65
C TYR A 223 14.82 0.21 1.88
N ILE A 224 15.81 -0.67 2.04
CA ILE A 224 17.05 -0.65 1.26
C ILE A 224 16.73 -1.16 -0.14
N SER A 225 16.71 -0.30 -1.14
CA SER A 225 16.40 -0.72 -2.50
C SER A 225 16.84 0.23 -3.59
N PRO A 226 17.22 -0.31 -4.77
CA PRO A 226 17.40 0.47 -6.00
C PRO A 226 16.11 1.09 -6.53
N GLY A 227 14.97 0.83 -5.89
CA GLY A 227 13.66 1.13 -6.43
C GLY A 227 13.12 0.01 -7.31
N MET A 228 11.86 0.15 -7.67
CA MET A 228 11.22 -0.72 -8.64
C MET A 228 11.59 -0.23 -10.04
N PHE A 229 12.39 -1.02 -10.74
CA PHE A 229 12.61 -0.85 -12.18
C PHE A 229 11.28 -1.01 -12.90
N THR A 230 11.11 -0.26 -14.00
CA THR A 230 9.82 -0.17 -14.66
C THR A 230 10.01 0.07 -16.15
N TYR A 231 9.11 -0.50 -16.96
CA TYR A 231 8.96 -0.16 -18.37
C TYR A 231 7.90 0.92 -18.60
N LYS A 232 7.53 1.69 -17.57
CA LYS A 232 6.56 2.77 -17.70
C LYS A 232 7.18 4.01 -18.33
N ARG A 233 6.36 4.75 -19.07
CA ARG A 233 6.67 6.12 -19.50
C ARG A 233 6.66 7.03 -18.28
N MET A 234 7.67 7.88 -18.16
CA MET A 234 7.87 8.73 -16.99
C MET A 234 6.78 9.80 -16.85
N ASP A 235 6.34 10.35 -17.98
CA ASP A 235 5.29 11.36 -18.11
C ASP A 235 3.87 10.78 -17.95
N HIS A 236 3.72 9.46 -17.98
CA HIS A 236 2.46 8.76 -17.64
C HIS A 236 2.41 8.28 -16.19
N SER A 237 3.53 8.35 -15.47
CA SER A 237 3.63 7.82 -14.12
C SER A 237 3.21 8.87 -13.11
N TRP A 238 2.09 8.65 -12.42
CA TRP A 238 1.57 9.57 -11.41
C TRP A 238 2.58 9.74 -10.27
N LEU A 239 2.96 11.00 -9.99
CA LEU A 239 3.81 11.36 -8.87
C LEU A 239 2.97 11.48 -7.59
N ARG A 240 3.34 10.75 -6.55
CA ARG A 240 2.58 10.67 -5.30
C ARG A 240 3.30 11.29 -4.10
N PRO A 241 2.55 11.81 -3.11
CA PRO A 241 3.13 12.24 -1.83
C PRO A 241 3.99 11.14 -1.18
N LYS A 242 5.10 11.55 -0.60
CA LYS A 242 6.13 10.71 0.05
C LYS A 242 6.72 9.60 -0.82
N GLN A 243 6.48 9.61 -2.14
CA GLN A 243 7.14 8.71 -3.06
C GLN A 243 8.62 9.05 -3.15
N VAL A 244 9.44 8.02 -3.33
CA VAL A 244 10.86 8.18 -3.69
C VAL A 244 11.00 7.90 -5.17
N VAL A 245 11.51 8.88 -5.90
CA VAL A 245 11.85 8.73 -7.30
C VAL A 245 13.37 8.76 -7.39
N ARG A 246 13.95 7.73 -8.00
CA ARG A 246 15.37 7.73 -8.35
C ARG A 246 15.51 7.98 -9.83
N PHE A 247 16.17 9.06 -10.20
CA PHE A 247 16.60 9.27 -11.58
C PHE A 247 17.98 8.66 -11.76
N GLN A 248 18.11 7.77 -12.74
CA GLN A 248 19.36 7.06 -12.99
C GLN A 248 19.56 6.78 -14.47
N ASN A 249 20.82 6.59 -14.82
CA ASN A 249 21.21 6.17 -16.15
C ASN A 249 21.16 4.63 -16.26
N HIS A 250 20.46 4.14 -17.28
CA HIS A 250 20.35 2.73 -17.61
C HIS A 250 21.36 2.31 -18.68
N SER A 251 21.52 1.00 -18.91
CA SER A 251 22.27 0.57 -20.10
C SER A 251 21.53 0.91 -21.39
N ASP A 252 22.28 1.07 -22.48
CA ASP A 252 21.71 1.20 -23.84
C ASP A 252 20.71 0.07 -24.14
N THR A 253 20.98 -1.14 -23.66
CA THR A 253 20.14 -2.30 -23.88
C THR A 253 18.83 -2.21 -23.10
N MET A 254 18.84 -1.73 -21.86
CA MET A 254 17.61 -1.51 -21.08
C MET A 254 16.74 -0.41 -21.69
N THR A 255 17.35 0.70 -22.15
CA THR A 255 16.64 1.76 -22.88
C THR A 255 16.01 1.22 -24.15
N SER A 256 16.78 0.46 -24.95
CA SER A 256 16.29 -0.11 -26.21
C SER A 256 15.16 -1.14 -25.96
N ARG A 257 15.30 -1.96 -24.92
CA ARG A 257 14.27 -2.92 -24.49
C ARG A 257 12.97 -2.22 -24.07
N THR A 258 13.09 -1.12 -23.34
CA THR A 258 11.95 -0.29 -22.91
C THR A 258 11.23 0.32 -24.12
N ARG A 259 11.98 0.89 -25.07
CA ARG A 259 11.42 1.45 -26.31
C ARG A 259 10.72 0.39 -27.16
N TRP A 260 11.32 -0.80 -27.30
CA TRP A 260 10.69 -1.92 -28.00
C TRP A 260 9.31 -2.27 -27.39
N ILE A 261 9.19 -2.32 -26.06
CA ILE A 261 7.91 -2.55 -25.38
C ILE A 261 6.90 -1.43 -25.70
N TRP A 262 7.33 -0.17 -25.66
CA TRP A 262 6.47 0.97 -25.99
C TRP A 262 5.98 0.93 -27.44
N GLU A 263 6.82 0.51 -28.37
CA GLU A 263 6.46 0.32 -29.78
C GLU A 263 5.42 -0.78 -29.95
N GLN A 264 5.56 -1.93 -29.28
CA GLN A 264 4.56 -3.01 -29.34
C GLN A 264 3.18 -2.55 -28.85
N GLN A 265 3.18 -1.83 -27.73
CA GLN A 265 1.99 -1.22 -27.13
C GLN A 265 1.29 -0.23 -28.08
N GLN A 266 2.07 0.64 -28.74
CA GLN A 266 1.56 1.61 -29.72
C GLN A 266 0.98 0.92 -30.95
N GLN A 267 1.72 -0.03 -31.53
CA GLN A 267 1.28 -0.79 -32.68
C GLN A 267 -0.01 -1.56 -32.39
N ARG A 268 -0.14 -2.11 -31.18
CA ARG A 268 -1.35 -2.80 -30.73
C ARG A 268 -2.55 -1.86 -30.62
N LEU A 269 -2.39 -0.66 -30.08
CA LEU A 269 -3.46 0.32 -30.02
C LEU A 269 -3.90 0.74 -31.43
N ALA A 270 -2.93 1.04 -32.31
CA ALA A 270 -3.19 1.42 -33.69
C ALA A 270 -3.87 0.30 -34.50
N ALA A 271 -3.44 -0.96 -34.32
CA ALA A 271 -4.04 -2.12 -34.99
C ALA A 271 -5.48 -2.40 -34.56
N ASN A 272 -5.90 -1.87 -33.41
CA ASN A 272 -7.25 -1.97 -32.87
C ASN A 272 -8.07 -0.69 -33.07
N ASP A 273 -7.72 0.15 -34.06
CA ASP A 273 -8.40 1.40 -34.38
C ASP A 273 -8.51 2.36 -33.17
N GLY A 274 -7.48 2.38 -32.32
CA GLY A 274 -7.45 3.22 -31.12
C GLY A 274 -8.18 2.62 -29.91
N LYS A 275 -8.72 1.40 -30.01
CA LYS A 275 -9.37 0.73 -28.88
C LYS A 275 -8.36 0.06 -27.97
N PHE A 276 -8.54 0.23 -26.66
CA PHE A 276 -7.74 -0.44 -25.64
C PHE A 276 -8.17 -1.91 -25.51
N ILE A 277 -7.51 -2.80 -26.26
CA ILE A 277 -7.80 -4.24 -26.25
C ILE A 277 -6.59 -5.00 -25.71
N ILE A 278 -6.78 -5.74 -24.62
CA ILE A 278 -5.77 -6.65 -24.09
C ILE A 278 -6.00 -8.06 -24.68
N PRO A 279 -5.04 -8.62 -25.44
CA PRO A 279 -5.18 -9.93 -26.06
C PRO A 279 -5.45 -11.06 -25.07
N GLN A 280 -4.76 -11.09 -23.92
CA GLN A 280 -4.92 -12.17 -22.94
C GLN A 280 -5.00 -11.66 -21.49
N ILE A 281 -6.07 -12.03 -20.80
CA ILE A 281 -6.17 -11.88 -19.35
C ILE A 281 -6.09 -13.26 -18.70
N GLN A 282 -5.16 -13.43 -17.77
CA GLN A 282 -4.77 -14.72 -17.23
C GLN A 282 -4.83 -14.72 -15.70
N TYR A 283 -4.92 -15.92 -15.14
CA TYR A 283 -4.71 -16.20 -13.73
C TYR A 283 -3.79 -17.42 -13.61
N LEU A 284 -2.70 -17.29 -12.87
CA LEU A 284 -1.78 -18.39 -12.57
C LEU A 284 -2.00 -18.85 -11.14
N ASP A 285 -2.64 -20.01 -11.00
CA ASP A 285 -2.85 -20.68 -9.73
C ASP A 285 -1.56 -21.37 -9.27
N VAL A 286 -0.85 -20.74 -8.34
CA VAL A 286 0.41 -21.26 -7.78
C VAL A 286 0.20 -22.23 -6.62
N SER A 287 -1.02 -22.39 -6.12
CA SER A 287 -1.32 -23.40 -5.10
C SER A 287 -1.28 -24.82 -5.67
N GLN A 288 -1.51 -24.96 -6.97
CA GLN A 288 -1.45 -26.23 -7.67
C GLN A 288 -0.01 -26.66 -7.97
N ARG A 289 0.21 -27.98 -8.03
CA ARG A 289 1.50 -28.58 -8.41
C ARG A 289 1.31 -29.55 -9.57
N PRO A 290 1.71 -29.19 -10.82
CA PRO A 290 2.32 -27.92 -11.22
C PRO A 290 1.33 -26.73 -11.16
N PRO A 291 1.82 -25.47 -11.14
CA PRO A 291 0.97 -24.29 -11.24
C PRO A 291 0.05 -24.36 -12.46
N ALA A 292 -1.20 -23.92 -12.30
CA ALA A 292 -2.21 -23.99 -13.36
C ALA A 292 -2.53 -22.62 -13.92
N MET A 293 -2.39 -22.45 -15.23
CA MET A 293 -2.74 -21.22 -15.94
C MET A 293 -4.19 -21.29 -16.42
N ASN A 294 -4.98 -20.29 -16.05
CA ASN A 294 -6.37 -20.10 -16.47
C ASN A 294 -6.47 -18.83 -17.33
N ILE A 295 -7.14 -18.92 -18.47
CA ILE A 295 -7.45 -17.75 -19.30
C ILE A 295 -8.80 -17.21 -18.84
N LEU A 296 -8.82 -16.01 -18.28
CA LEU A 296 -10.03 -15.34 -17.81
C LEU A 296 -10.80 -14.69 -18.97
N ALA A 297 -10.06 -14.06 -19.88
CA ALA A 297 -10.62 -13.44 -21.08
C ALA A 297 -9.58 -13.37 -22.21
N THR A 298 -10.08 -13.24 -23.44
CA THR A 298 -9.26 -12.99 -24.64
C THR A 298 -9.82 -11.80 -25.40
N ASN A 299 -8.94 -10.93 -25.89
CA ASN A 299 -9.31 -9.69 -26.60
C ASN A 299 -10.31 -8.84 -25.81
N LEU A 300 -10.00 -8.61 -24.52
CA LEU A 300 -10.84 -7.79 -23.65
C LEU A 300 -10.70 -6.33 -24.07
N GLU A 301 -11.79 -5.72 -24.55
CA GLU A 301 -11.88 -4.27 -24.75
C GLU A 301 -12.14 -3.60 -23.39
N VAL A 302 -11.12 -2.97 -22.82
CA VAL A 302 -11.18 -2.38 -21.47
C VAL A 302 -11.94 -1.07 -21.51
N LYS A 303 -12.81 -0.86 -20.51
CA LYS A 303 -13.60 0.38 -20.36
C LYS A 303 -13.03 1.27 -19.27
N PRO A 304 -12.99 2.60 -19.46
CA PRO A 304 -12.62 3.52 -18.40
C PRO A 304 -13.80 3.65 -17.42
N PHE A 305 -13.57 3.31 -16.15
CA PHE A 305 -14.55 3.55 -15.11
C PHE A 305 -14.37 4.91 -14.43
N ASN A 306 -13.27 5.62 -14.67
CA ASN A 306 -13.02 6.96 -14.13
C ASN A 306 -13.10 7.04 -12.60
N VAL A 307 -12.61 6.00 -11.90
CA VAL A 307 -12.66 5.93 -10.43
C VAL A 307 -11.85 7.05 -9.79
N ARG A 308 -10.72 7.42 -10.41
CA ARG A 308 -9.78 8.45 -9.95
C ARG A 308 -9.85 9.74 -10.77
N LYS A 309 -11.06 10.27 -10.98
CA LYS A 309 -11.32 11.56 -11.66
C LYS A 309 -10.65 12.76 -10.99
N ASP A 310 -10.20 12.59 -9.75
CA ASP A 310 -9.43 13.54 -8.96
C ASP A 310 -7.96 13.65 -9.38
N VAL A 311 -7.47 12.68 -10.17
CA VAL A 311 -6.08 12.60 -10.64
C VAL A 311 -6.02 12.59 -12.15
N PHE A 312 -6.85 11.78 -12.80
CA PHE A 312 -6.80 11.55 -14.24
C PHE A 312 -7.97 12.22 -14.96
N VAL A 313 -7.69 12.69 -16.17
CA VAL A 313 -8.73 13.17 -17.09
C VAL A 313 -9.68 12.02 -17.44
N GLU A 314 -10.95 12.34 -17.71
CA GLU A 314 -11.96 11.35 -18.08
C GLU A 314 -11.52 10.54 -19.32
N GLY A 315 -11.69 9.21 -19.27
CA GLY A 315 -11.37 8.28 -20.34
C GLY A 315 -10.03 7.57 -20.19
N GLN A 316 -9.20 7.98 -19.21
CA GLN A 316 -7.94 7.30 -18.91
C GLN A 316 -8.19 5.89 -18.34
N ILE A 317 -7.38 4.93 -18.77
CA ILE A 317 -7.45 3.52 -18.32
C ILE A 317 -6.38 3.29 -17.27
N THR A 318 -6.75 2.65 -16.16
CA THR A 318 -5.85 2.20 -15.10
C THR A 318 -5.83 0.68 -15.02
N SER A 319 -4.88 0.09 -14.27
CA SER A 319 -4.87 -1.36 -14.04
C SER A 319 -6.18 -1.86 -13.41
N MET A 320 -6.82 -1.04 -12.58
CA MET A 320 -8.10 -1.37 -11.93
C MET A 320 -9.23 -1.52 -12.94
N ASP A 321 -9.25 -0.71 -13.99
CA ASP A 321 -10.30 -0.72 -15.02
C ASP A 321 -10.37 -2.05 -15.78
N VAL A 322 -9.24 -2.76 -15.91
CA VAL A 322 -9.17 -4.08 -16.56
C VAL A 322 -10.00 -5.10 -15.80
N TRP A 323 -9.82 -5.15 -14.49
CA TRP A 323 -10.52 -6.07 -13.61
C TRP A 323 -11.97 -5.64 -13.36
N LEU A 324 -12.23 -4.33 -13.29
CA LEU A 324 -13.60 -3.80 -13.25
C LEU A 324 -14.36 -4.14 -14.54
N THR A 325 -13.71 -4.12 -15.70
CA THR A 325 -14.33 -4.55 -16.97
C THR A 325 -14.73 -6.02 -16.89
N LEU A 326 -13.86 -6.90 -16.37
CA LEU A 326 -14.21 -8.30 -16.13
C LEU A 326 -15.35 -8.45 -15.11
N ALA A 327 -15.36 -7.65 -14.05
CA ALA A 327 -16.41 -7.71 -13.05
C ALA A 327 -17.76 -7.25 -13.58
N HIS A 328 -17.76 -6.19 -14.40
CA HIS A 328 -18.96 -5.54 -14.89
C HIS A 328 -19.53 -6.19 -16.14
N GLU A 329 -18.70 -6.50 -17.13
CA GLU A 329 -19.15 -7.03 -18.41
C GLU A 329 -19.17 -8.55 -18.46
N HIS A 330 -18.41 -9.23 -17.60
CA HIS A 330 -18.26 -10.68 -17.58
C HIS A 330 -18.75 -11.36 -16.30
N ASP A 331 -19.39 -10.61 -15.38
CA ASP A 331 -19.97 -11.13 -14.12
C ASP A 331 -18.95 -11.90 -13.26
N MET A 332 -17.68 -11.48 -13.30
CA MET A 332 -16.62 -12.05 -12.48
C MET A 332 -16.57 -11.36 -11.12
N ASP A 333 -16.45 -12.12 -10.03
CA ASP A 333 -16.42 -11.54 -8.68
C ASP A 333 -15.04 -10.94 -8.38
N PHE A 334 -14.73 -9.76 -8.91
CA PHE A 334 -13.57 -8.97 -8.47
C PHE A 334 -14.04 -7.87 -7.53
N ARG A 335 -13.32 -7.69 -6.41
CA ARG A 335 -13.61 -6.62 -5.44
C ARG A 335 -12.36 -5.84 -5.07
N PHE A 336 -12.57 -4.57 -4.71
CA PHE A 336 -11.51 -3.64 -4.39
C PHE A 336 -11.74 -2.97 -3.03
N SER A 337 -10.65 -2.58 -2.38
CA SER A 337 -10.67 -1.73 -1.20
C SER A 337 -9.78 -0.51 -1.41
N PHE A 338 -10.23 0.67 -1.02
CA PHE A 338 -9.41 1.88 -1.00
C PHE A 338 -8.52 1.95 0.25
N TRP A 339 -7.23 2.17 0.06
CA TRP A 339 -6.24 2.36 1.10
C TRP A 339 -5.70 3.78 1.04
N GLY A 340 -6.01 4.57 2.06
CA GLY A 340 -5.51 5.94 2.22
C GLY A 340 -4.08 5.94 2.76
N THR A 341 -3.94 6.31 4.03
CA THR A 341 -2.69 6.20 4.78
C THR A 341 -2.76 4.98 5.69
N LEU A 342 -1.78 4.08 5.58
CA LEU A 342 -1.71 2.89 6.42
C LEU A 342 -1.23 3.22 7.83
N SER A 343 -1.37 2.27 8.75
CA SER A 343 -0.87 2.37 10.13
C SER A 343 0.62 2.70 10.25
N ALA A 344 1.43 2.18 9.32
CA ALA A 344 2.84 2.50 9.23
C ALA A 344 3.12 3.96 8.84
N GLY A 345 2.11 4.79 8.55
CA GLY A 345 2.26 6.13 7.99
C GLY A 345 2.52 6.16 6.47
N ALA A 346 2.47 5.00 5.83
CA ALA A 346 2.63 4.81 4.39
C ALA A 346 1.45 5.42 3.63
N MET A 347 1.73 6.37 2.75
CA MET A 347 0.72 7.02 1.91
C MET A 347 0.51 6.17 0.64
N VAL A 348 -0.52 5.32 0.65
CA VAL A 348 -0.88 4.49 -0.51
C VAL A 348 -1.77 5.29 -1.46
N ASN A 349 -2.82 5.91 -0.91
CA ASN A 349 -3.84 6.69 -1.61
C ASN A 349 -4.31 6.00 -2.91
N GLY A 350 -4.72 4.74 -2.80
CA GLY A 350 -4.98 3.87 -3.95
C GLY A 350 -5.85 2.68 -3.61
N PHE A 351 -6.32 1.98 -4.64
CA PHE A 351 -7.12 0.77 -4.49
C PHE A 351 -6.24 -0.48 -4.44
N ALA A 352 -6.66 -1.49 -3.69
CA ALA A 352 -6.10 -2.82 -3.71
C ALA A 352 -7.18 -3.83 -4.09
N LEU A 353 -6.84 -4.85 -4.87
CA LEU A 353 -7.72 -5.98 -5.13
C LEU A 353 -7.91 -6.75 -3.83
N SER A 354 -9.13 -6.77 -3.31
CA SER A 354 -9.48 -7.46 -2.06
C SER A 354 -10.13 -8.82 -2.29
N HIS A 355 -10.64 -9.10 -3.48
CA HIS A 355 -11.23 -10.39 -3.82
C HIS A 355 -11.08 -10.70 -5.32
N ASP A 356 -10.88 -11.96 -5.66
CA ASP A 356 -10.98 -12.47 -7.04
C ASP A 356 -11.75 -13.79 -7.12
N PRO A 357 -12.28 -14.16 -8.30
CA PRO A 357 -13.22 -15.29 -8.42
C PRO A 357 -12.57 -16.68 -8.29
N ILE A 358 -11.25 -16.79 -8.22
CA ILE A 358 -10.53 -18.07 -8.16
C ILE A 358 -10.02 -18.34 -6.74
N ALA A 359 -9.30 -17.40 -6.15
CA ALA A 359 -8.75 -17.56 -4.79
C ALA A 359 -9.64 -16.97 -3.70
N GLY A 360 -10.67 -16.22 -4.06
CA GLY A 360 -11.59 -15.61 -3.12
C GLY A 360 -11.02 -14.34 -2.50
N THR A 361 -11.20 -14.18 -1.18
CA THR A 361 -10.90 -12.93 -0.49
C THR A 361 -9.47 -12.91 0.01
N TYR A 362 -8.90 -11.73 0.03
CA TYR A 362 -7.50 -11.54 0.31
C TYR A 362 -7.25 -10.72 1.57
N GLY A 363 -6.40 -11.27 2.43
CA GLY A 363 -5.90 -10.63 3.63
C GLY A 363 -4.96 -9.46 3.37
N GLY A 364 -4.53 -9.20 2.12
CA GLY A 364 -3.68 -8.04 1.88
C GLY A 364 -3.03 -7.82 0.51
N TRP A 365 -1.98 -6.97 0.50
CA TRP A 365 -1.26 -6.35 -0.65
C TRP A 365 -0.64 -7.34 -1.63
N THR A 366 -0.36 -8.57 -1.18
CA THR A 366 0.43 -9.55 -1.94
C THR A 366 -0.38 -10.71 -2.47
N ALA A 367 -1.67 -10.79 -2.15
CA ALA A 367 -2.41 -12.02 -2.31
C ALA A 367 -2.78 -12.33 -3.78
N SER A 368 -2.81 -11.30 -4.63
CA SER A 368 -2.70 -11.43 -6.07
C SER A 368 -1.77 -10.35 -6.64
N THR A 369 -0.62 -10.76 -7.20
CA THR A 369 0.32 -9.83 -7.83
C THR A 369 0.02 -9.71 -9.31
N PRO A 370 -0.49 -8.55 -9.79
CA PRO A 370 -0.70 -8.35 -11.21
C PRO A 370 0.65 -8.29 -11.92
N ARG A 371 0.74 -8.99 -13.03
CA ARG A 371 1.80 -8.89 -14.01
C ARG A 371 1.18 -8.42 -15.31
N GLN A 372 1.92 -7.67 -16.10
CA GLN A 372 1.44 -7.11 -17.35
C GLN A 372 2.61 -6.90 -18.31
N GLY A 373 2.31 -6.78 -19.60
CA GLY A 373 3.30 -6.33 -20.58
C GLY A 373 3.34 -7.26 -21.77
N GLU A 374 4.54 -7.52 -22.27
CA GLU A 374 4.80 -8.36 -23.43
C GLU A 374 5.28 -9.74 -22.96
N PHE A 375 4.79 -10.84 -23.55
CA PHE A 375 5.22 -12.18 -23.13
C PHE A 375 6.73 -12.35 -23.28
N ALA A 376 7.31 -11.74 -24.31
CA ALA A 376 8.74 -11.80 -24.56
C ALA A 376 9.58 -11.13 -23.44
N SER A 377 8.99 -10.23 -22.64
CA SER A 377 9.67 -9.56 -21.51
C SER A 377 9.23 -10.07 -20.13
N ALA A 378 8.37 -11.09 -20.06
CA ALA A 378 7.80 -11.58 -18.80
C ALA A 378 8.84 -12.07 -17.77
N ASN A 379 10.00 -12.52 -18.25
CA ASN A 379 11.11 -13.05 -17.44
C ASN A 379 12.38 -12.20 -17.57
N ASP A 380 12.27 -10.95 -18.02
CA ASP A 380 13.41 -10.04 -18.09
C ASP A 380 13.96 -9.80 -16.68
N PHE A 381 13.08 -9.57 -15.70
CA PHE A 381 13.42 -9.41 -14.29
C PHE A 381 13.15 -10.69 -13.49
N ASP A 382 14.13 -11.14 -12.71
CA ASP A 382 14.01 -12.33 -11.85
C ASP A 382 14.81 -12.14 -10.55
N GLN A 383 14.44 -12.89 -9.50
CA GLN A 383 15.08 -12.81 -8.19
C GLN A 383 16.36 -13.62 -8.06
N VAL A 384 16.55 -14.60 -8.91
CA VAL A 384 17.66 -15.55 -8.87
C VAL A 384 18.52 -15.38 -10.09
N GLN A 385 17.90 -15.43 -11.27
CA GLN A 385 18.62 -15.40 -12.54
C GLN A 385 17.72 -14.81 -13.64
N PRO A 386 17.84 -13.50 -13.93
CA PRO A 386 17.16 -12.91 -15.08
C PRO A 386 17.61 -13.61 -16.37
N LEU A 387 16.66 -13.84 -17.30
CA LEU A 387 16.95 -14.58 -18.53
C LEU A 387 17.66 -13.71 -19.58
N CYS A 388 17.23 -12.46 -19.71
CA CYS A 388 17.66 -11.49 -20.73
C CYS A 388 17.88 -12.08 -22.13
N ASP A 389 16.98 -12.95 -22.59
CA ASP A 389 17.08 -13.59 -23.91
C ASP A 389 16.56 -12.66 -25.02
N PHE A 390 17.28 -11.57 -25.25
CA PHE A 390 17.00 -10.57 -26.28
C PHE A 390 18.30 -9.93 -26.80
N GLY A 391 18.22 -9.37 -28.01
CA GLY A 391 19.31 -8.65 -28.67
C GLY A 391 19.77 -7.41 -27.90
N LEU A 392 20.98 -6.92 -28.20
CA LEU A 392 21.48 -5.67 -27.59
C LEU A 392 20.63 -4.45 -27.97
N ASP A 393 19.84 -4.56 -29.04
CA ASP A 393 18.82 -3.61 -29.49
C ASP A 393 17.47 -3.74 -28.75
N GLY A 394 17.40 -4.62 -27.73
CA GLY A 394 16.19 -4.86 -26.94
C GLY A 394 15.13 -5.73 -27.61
N THR A 395 15.32 -6.15 -28.86
CA THR A 395 14.34 -6.99 -29.57
C THR A 395 14.58 -8.48 -29.29
N PRO A 396 13.54 -9.34 -29.26
CA PRO A 396 13.72 -10.78 -29.00
C PRO A 396 14.68 -11.47 -29.99
N ASP A 397 14.61 -11.08 -31.26
CA ASP A 397 15.38 -11.69 -32.37
C ASP A 397 16.65 -10.89 -32.75
N GLY A 398 16.97 -9.81 -32.03
CA GLY A 398 18.08 -8.92 -32.35
C GLY A 398 19.46 -9.59 -32.28
N GLU A 399 20.50 -8.94 -32.81
CA GLU A 399 21.86 -9.46 -32.76
C GLU A 399 22.58 -9.12 -31.42
N GLY A 400 23.56 -9.95 -31.05
CA GLY A 400 24.29 -9.84 -29.79
C GLY A 400 23.43 -10.28 -28.58
N ARG A 401 24.08 -10.58 -27.45
CA ARG A 401 23.39 -10.93 -26.20
C ARG A 401 24.16 -10.33 -25.04
N LEU A 402 23.44 -9.95 -23.98
CA LEU A 402 24.07 -9.59 -22.71
C LEU A 402 24.81 -10.81 -22.15
N THR A 403 25.96 -10.59 -21.51
CA THR A 403 26.51 -11.63 -20.65
C THR A 403 25.60 -11.84 -19.44
N GLN A 404 25.66 -13.01 -18.79
CA GLN A 404 24.89 -13.23 -17.56
C GLN A 404 25.22 -12.19 -16.48
N GLU A 405 26.47 -11.73 -16.42
CA GLU A 405 26.91 -10.68 -15.48
C GLU A 405 26.20 -9.35 -15.78
N GLN A 406 26.19 -8.90 -17.04
CA GLN A 406 25.49 -7.67 -17.44
C GLN A 406 23.98 -7.76 -17.19
N CYS A 407 23.38 -8.91 -17.53
CA CYS A 407 21.97 -9.16 -17.26
C CYS A 407 21.66 -9.11 -15.75
N THR A 408 22.51 -9.73 -14.93
CA THR A 408 22.35 -9.73 -13.47
C THR A 408 22.59 -8.36 -12.86
N ASP A 409 23.43 -7.52 -13.44
CA ASP A 409 23.74 -6.20 -12.90
C ASP A 409 22.54 -5.24 -12.95
N GLU A 410 21.71 -5.34 -14.00
CA GLU A 410 20.60 -4.40 -14.22
C GLU A 410 19.20 -5.03 -14.06
N TRP A 411 19.04 -6.33 -14.31
CA TRP A 411 17.73 -7.00 -14.24
C TRP A 411 17.53 -7.93 -13.03
N LEU A 412 18.56 -8.16 -12.21
CA LEU A 412 18.38 -8.90 -10.96
C LEU A 412 17.61 -8.01 -9.97
N THR A 413 16.50 -8.54 -9.46
CA THR A 413 15.65 -7.81 -8.52
C THR A 413 15.34 -8.61 -7.29
N ARG A 414 15.40 -8.01 -6.11
CA ARG A 414 14.91 -8.67 -4.89
C ARG A 414 13.40 -8.73 -4.80
N LEU A 415 12.74 -7.76 -5.43
CA LEU A 415 11.29 -7.66 -5.41
C LEU A 415 10.73 -8.41 -6.62
N PRO A 416 9.69 -9.24 -6.44
CA PRO A 416 8.98 -9.83 -7.58
C PRO A 416 8.17 -8.78 -8.37
N ILE A 417 8.47 -7.49 -8.17
CA ILE A 417 7.67 -6.33 -8.52
C ILE A 417 8.53 -5.34 -9.32
N GLN A 418 9.03 -5.76 -10.47
CA GLN A 418 9.79 -4.90 -11.40
C GLN A 418 9.43 -5.15 -12.86
N GLY A 419 9.71 -4.16 -13.70
CA GLY A 419 9.46 -4.16 -15.14
C GLY A 419 7.98 -4.33 -15.46
N ASN A 420 7.66 -5.53 -15.96
CA ASN A 420 6.31 -6.01 -16.24
C ASN A 420 5.48 -6.32 -14.98
N ASN A 421 6.14 -6.47 -13.83
CA ASN A 421 5.49 -6.80 -12.57
C ASN A 421 5.30 -5.52 -11.77
N VAL A 422 4.30 -4.72 -12.09
CA VAL A 422 3.92 -3.61 -11.20
C VAL A 422 2.84 -4.16 -10.30
N ALA A 423 3.15 -4.48 -9.04
CA ALA A 423 2.22 -5.08 -8.07
C ALA A 423 1.22 -4.05 -7.55
N GLU A 424 0.62 -3.32 -8.49
CA GLU A 424 -0.34 -2.29 -8.22
C GLU A 424 -1.53 -2.60 -9.11
N VAL A 425 -2.49 -3.35 -8.55
CA VAL A 425 -3.83 -3.54 -9.11
C VAL A 425 -4.67 -2.25 -8.97
N ALA A 426 -4.03 -1.16 -8.52
CA ALA A 426 -4.69 0.05 -8.08
C ALA A 426 -5.11 0.93 -9.24
N GLY A 427 -6.12 1.75 -8.98
CA GLY A 427 -6.47 2.92 -9.80
C GLY A 427 -5.37 3.99 -9.87
N ASN A 428 -4.15 3.71 -9.43
CA ASN A 428 -2.99 4.61 -9.43
C ASN A 428 -2.02 4.28 -10.57
N ASN A 429 -2.13 3.08 -11.15
CA ASN A 429 -1.28 2.62 -12.23
C ASN A 429 -1.98 2.88 -13.57
N LEU A 430 -1.60 3.97 -14.23
CA LEU A 430 -2.12 4.34 -15.55
C LEU A 430 -1.63 3.39 -16.66
N HIS A 431 -2.55 2.97 -17.51
CA HIS A 431 -2.31 2.31 -18.79
C HIS A 431 -2.82 3.17 -19.94
N ALA A 432 -1.97 4.02 -20.48
CA ALA A 432 -2.32 4.70 -21.73
C ALA A 432 -2.37 3.72 -22.93
N TYR A 433 -1.68 2.59 -22.84
CA TYR A 433 -1.56 1.63 -23.93
C TYR A 433 -1.79 0.18 -23.49
N PRO A 434 -2.45 -0.65 -24.32
CA PRO A 434 -2.76 -2.02 -23.96
C PRO A 434 -1.49 -2.88 -23.96
N PRO A 435 -1.19 -3.61 -22.88
CA PRO A 435 -0.18 -4.68 -22.91
C PRO A 435 -0.66 -5.88 -23.74
N GLU A 436 0.24 -6.82 -24.05
CA GLU A 436 -0.13 -8.10 -24.68
C GLU A 436 -0.91 -9.00 -23.71
N TYR A 437 -0.52 -8.98 -22.44
CA TYR A 437 -1.20 -9.73 -21.40
C TYR A 437 -1.32 -8.94 -20.10
N MET A 438 -2.32 -9.34 -19.32
CA MET A 438 -2.35 -9.12 -17.87
C MET A 438 -2.60 -10.45 -17.17
N LEU A 439 -1.95 -10.65 -16.03
CA LEU A 439 -1.93 -11.90 -15.31
C LEU A 439 -2.07 -11.62 -13.81
N LEU A 440 -3.00 -12.29 -13.12
CA LEU A 440 -2.98 -12.38 -11.66
C LEU A 440 -2.26 -13.65 -11.23
N LEU A 441 -1.35 -13.50 -10.27
CA LEU A 441 -0.66 -14.62 -9.62
C LEU A 441 -1.32 -14.88 -8.27
N GLY A 442 -2.04 -15.99 -8.11
CA GLY A 442 -2.80 -16.28 -6.88
C GLY A 442 -2.91 -17.78 -6.56
N PRO A 443 -3.28 -18.17 -5.34
CA PRO A 443 -2.99 -17.44 -4.12
C PRO A 443 -1.47 -17.40 -3.97
N ALA A 444 -0.87 -16.21 -4.09
CA ALA A 444 0.55 -16.06 -3.80
C ALA A 444 0.71 -16.13 -2.29
N VAL A 445 0.72 -17.35 -1.74
CA VAL A 445 1.31 -17.59 -0.42
C VAL A 445 2.79 -17.34 -0.64
N LEU A 446 3.20 -16.07 -0.57
CA LEU A 446 4.58 -15.70 -0.34
C LEU A 446 4.87 -16.13 1.10
N ALA A 447 4.85 -17.44 1.36
CA ALA A 447 5.18 -18.07 2.63
C ALA A 447 6.50 -17.55 3.21
N PRO A 448 7.53 -17.19 2.42
CA PRO A 448 8.71 -16.53 2.99
C PRO A 448 8.49 -15.07 3.41
N LEU A 449 7.47 -14.36 2.88
CA LEU A 449 7.11 -12.99 3.32
C LEU A 449 6.14 -12.99 4.51
N ASN A 450 5.20 -13.92 4.50
CA ASN A 450 4.19 -14.05 5.53
C ASN A 450 4.72 -14.99 6.62
N GLY A 451 5.41 -14.43 7.61
CA GLY A 451 5.75 -15.15 8.84
C GLY A 451 4.54 -15.47 9.75
N VAL A 452 3.31 -15.34 9.23
CA VAL A 452 2.02 -15.55 9.89
C VAL A 452 1.01 -16.04 8.84
N VAL A 453 0.19 -17.03 9.19
CA VAL A 453 -0.90 -17.51 8.33
C VAL A 453 -1.99 -16.44 8.18
N GLU A 454 -2.36 -16.09 6.94
CA GLU A 454 -3.50 -15.20 6.71
C GLU A 454 -4.80 -15.86 7.15
N VAL A 455 -5.59 -15.13 7.94
CA VAL A 455 -6.88 -15.58 8.45
C VAL A 455 -8.00 -15.01 7.55
N ASP A 456 -8.46 -15.81 6.58
CA ASP A 456 -9.64 -15.49 5.77
C ASP A 456 -10.91 -16.12 6.38
N LEU A 457 -11.63 -15.31 7.17
CA LEU A 457 -12.84 -15.74 7.86
C LEU A 457 -14.10 -15.79 6.95
N ILE A 458 -14.03 -15.33 5.69
CA ILE A 458 -15.14 -15.52 4.74
C ILE A 458 -15.09 -16.92 4.18
N ASN A 459 -13.96 -17.27 3.58
CA ASN A 459 -13.82 -18.55 2.87
C ASN A 459 -13.58 -19.69 3.85
N PHE A 460 -13.05 -19.38 5.02
CA PHE A 460 -12.84 -20.33 6.12
C PHE A 460 -13.57 -19.84 7.38
N PRO A 461 -14.92 -19.87 7.40
CA PRO A 461 -15.70 -19.40 8.55
C PRO A 461 -15.44 -20.20 9.83
N ASP A 462 -14.95 -21.43 9.70
CA ASP A 462 -14.56 -22.29 10.81
C ASP A 462 -13.07 -22.18 11.17
N ALA A 463 -12.34 -21.21 10.59
CA ALA A 463 -10.92 -21.01 10.89
C ALA A 463 -10.71 -20.71 12.38
N ARG A 464 -9.68 -21.35 12.94
CA ARG A 464 -9.31 -21.26 14.34
C ARG A 464 -7.85 -20.86 14.43
N THR A 465 -7.57 -19.85 15.24
CA THR A 465 -6.19 -19.41 15.50
C THR A 465 -5.90 -19.60 16.98
N GLU A 466 -4.89 -20.40 17.28
CA GLU A 466 -4.35 -20.49 18.63
C GLU A 466 -3.54 -19.23 18.92
N VAL A 467 -3.73 -18.67 20.11
CA VAL A 467 -3.05 -17.46 20.56
C VAL A 467 -2.53 -17.66 21.98
N TYR A 468 -1.43 -17.00 22.29
CA TYR A 468 -0.97 -16.84 23.66
C TYR A 468 -1.68 -15.65 24.30
N VAL A 469 -2.11 -15.84 25.54
CA VAL A 469 -2.70 -14.78 26.35
C VAL A 469 -1.58 -14.14 27.17
N THR A 470 -1.23 -12.89 26.86
CA THR A 470 -0.29 -12.10 27.67
C THR A 470 -1.04 -11.30 28.74
N ASP A 471 -0.38 -10.41 29.47
CA ASP A 471 -1.07 -9.53 30.41
C ASP A 471 -1.99 -8.53 29.67
N ASP A 472 -1.60 -8.04 28.50
CA ASP A 472 -2.24 -6.89 27.84
C ASP A 472 -2.65 -7.12 26.37
N MET A 473 -2.31 -8.25 25.76
CA MET A 473 -2.65 -8.56 24.36
C MET A 473 -2.79 -10.06 24.11
N LEU A 474 -3.06 -10.41 22.86
CA LEU A 474 -2.98 -11.75 22.32
C LEU A 474 -1.83 -11.80 21.31
N GLU A 475 -1.03 -12.85 21.38
CA GLU A 475 0.07 -13.08 20.44
C GLU A 475 -0.24 -14.33 19.62
N MET A 476 0.00 -14.30 18.30
CA MET A 476 -0.14 -15.47 17.43
C MET A 476 0.69 -16.66 17.95
N ALA A 477 0.09 -17.85 18.05
CA ALA A 477 0.79 -19.01 18.59
C ALA A 477 1.70 -19.75 17.59
N ASP A 478 1.50 -19.51 16.29
CA ASP A 478 2.29 -20.05 15.18
C ASP A 478 3.61 -19.30 14.95
N VAL A 479 3.99 -18.44 15.88
CA VAL A 479 5.25 -17.70 15.89
C VAL A 479 6.40 -18.70 16.18
N PRO A 480 7.32 -19.02 15.22
CA PRO A 480 8.42 -19.98 15.37
C PRO A 480 9.16 -20.01 16.72
N ASP A 481 9.60 -21.23 17.05
CA ASP A 481 10.22 -21.76 18.29
C ASP A 481 11.33 -20.94 18.98
N ALA A 482 11.80 -19.83 18.39
CA ALA A 482 12.85 -18.98 18.95
C ALA A 482 12.38 -18.10 20.12
N TYR A 483 11.08 -17.95 20.34
CA TYR A 483 10.53 -17.43 21.58
C TYR A 483 10.24 -18.61 22.51
N ASP A 484 10.90 -18.65 23.68
CA ASP A 484 10.58 -19.62 24.72
C ASP A 484 9.18 -19.33 25.29
N MET A 485 8.17 -19.96 24.69
CA MET A 485 6.76 -19.81 25.06
C MET A 485 6.30 -20.92 26.01
N GLN A 486 7.23 -21.70 26.58
CA GLN A 486 6.89 -22.80 27.48
C GLN A 486 6.12 -22.28 28.72
N GLY A 487 4.90 -22.77 28.90
CA GLY A 487 4.07 -22.48 30.07
C GLY A 487 3.23 -21.21 29.99
N LYS A 488 3.17 -20.52 28.86
CA LYS A 488 2.19 -19.44 28.64
C LYS A 488 0.77 -20.00 28.51
N GLU A 489 -0.21 -19.23 28.98
CA GLU A 489 -1.63 -19.55 28.80
C GLU A 489 -2.00 -19.40 27.32
N THR A 490 -2.78 -20.36 26.80
CA THR A 490 -3.25 -20.34 25.41
C THR A 490 -4.77 -20.23 25.36
N ALA A 491 -5.25 -19.57 24.31
CA ALA A 491 -6.65 -19.44 23.95
C ALA A 491 -6.83 -19.72 22.46
N VAL A 492 -8.09 -19.86 22.02
CA VAL A 492 -8.41 -20.13 20.62
C VAL A 492 -9.39 -19.08 20.11
N LEU A 493 -8.97 -18.30 19.14
CA LEU A 493 -9.85 -17.39 18.40
C LEU A 493 -10.62 -18.16 17.33
N THR A 494 -11.94 -17.94 17.28
CA THR A 494 -12.79 -18.45 16.20
C THR A 494 -13.75 -17.36 15.73
N ALA A 495 -14.15 -17.41 14.45
CA ALA A 495 -15.15 -16.47 13.96
C ALA A 495 -16.48 -16.74 14.66
N LYS A 496 -17.11 -15.65 15.12
CA LYS A 496 -18.48 -15.67 15.62
C LYS A 496 -19.35 -14.81 14.72
N TYR A 497 -20.65 -14.98 14.88
CA TYR A 497 -21.63 -14.18 14.14
C TYR A 497 -22.52 -13.46 15.13
N ALA A 498 -22.74 -12.16 14.86
CA ALA A 498 -23.71 -11.38 15.60
C ALA A 498 -25.10 -12.02 15.51
N ALA A 499 -25.79 -12.13 16.64
CA ALA A 499 -27.15 -12.64 16.66
C ALA A 499 -28.08 -11.72 15.84
N THR A 500 -28.89 -12.33 14.97
CA THR A 500 -29.96 -11.62 14.25
C THR A 500 -31.30 -11.74 14.95
N GLU A 501 -31.42 -12.65 15.92
CA GLU A 501 -32.63 -12.94 16.68
C GLU A 501 -32.28 -13.13 18.17
N PRO A 502 -33.19 -12.81 19.10
CA PRO A 502 -32.93 -12.92 20.54
C PRO A 502 -32.40 -14.30 20.97
N VAL A 503 -31.26 -14.33 21.67
CA VAL A 503 -30.68 -15.56 22.22
C VAL A 503 -31.07 -15.69 23.70
N GLY A 504 -31.97 -16.62 23.99
CA GLY A 504 -32.49 -16.80 25.35
C GLY A 504 -33.28 -15.58 25.84
N LYS A 505 -32.76 -14.88 26.86
CA LYS A 505 -33.36 -13.62 27.36
C LYS A 505 -32.62 -12.37 26.89
N ALA A 506 -31.53 -12.53 26.12
CA ALA A 506 -30.80 -11.41 25.56
C ALA A 506 -31.65 -10.75 24.47
N ARG A 507 -31.83 -9.43 24.59
CA ARG A 507 -32.45 -8.65 23.52
C ARG A 507 -31.40 -8.35 22.46
N ILE A 508 -31.83 -8.37 21.19
CA ILE A 508 -31.03 -7.80 20.11
C ILE A 508 -30.99 -6.29 20.32
N LEU A 509 -29.77 -5.76 20.34
CA LEU A 509 -29.48 -4.36 20.46
C LEU A 509 -29.29 -3.79 19.06
N ASP A 510 -29.93 -2.65 18.80
CA ASP A 510 -29.80 -1.89 17.59
C ASP A 510 -29.05 -0.57 17.84
N GLU A 511 -28.89 0.23 16.80
CA GLU A 511 -28.22 1.53 16.87
C GLU A 511 -28.91 2.53 17.81
N ASN A 512 -30.18 2.30 18.17
CA ASN A 512 -30.94 3.17 19.05
C ASN A 512 -30.74 2.82 20.53
N HIS A 513 -30.17 1.65 20.84
CA HIS A 513 -30.10 1.17 22.23
C HIS A 513 -29.10 1.96 23.09
N PHE A 514 -27.90 2.22 22.54
CA PHE A 514 -26.88 3.06 23.19
C PHE A 514 -26.58 4.34 22.40
N GLY A 515 -27.34 4.60 21.32
CA GLY A 515 -26.87 5.43 20.22
C GLY A 515 -25.72 4.74 19.50
N TRP A 516 -25.58 4.98 18.20
CA TRP A 516 -24.35 4.59 17.51
C TRP A 516 -23.16 5.20 18.28
N LYS A 517 -22.10 4.41 18.52
CA LYS A 517 -20.76 4.77 19.06
C LYS A 517 -20.38 4.35 20.48
N ILE A 518 -21.24 3.76 21.32
CA ILE A 518 -20.79 3.28 22.64
C ILE A 518 -21.42 1.93 22.99
N SER A 519 -20.65 0.85 22.96
CA SER A 519 -21.05 -0.46 23.47
C SER A 519 -20.78 -0.56 24.97
N ASP A 520 -21.38 0.33 25.77
CA ASP A 520 -21.21 0.31 27.23
C ASP A 520 -22.09 -0.78 27.84
N CYS A 521 -21.55 -1.99 27.80
CA CYS A 521 -22.18 -3.18 28.35
C CYS A 521 -22.35 -3.10 29.88
N THR A 522 -21.67 -2.16 30.55
CA THR A 522 -21.72 -1.99 32.02
C THR A 522 -23.10 -1.51 32.50
N LEU A 523 -23.93 -0.98 31.58
CA LEU A 523 -25.31 -0.59 31.85
C LEU A 523 -26.23 -1.79 32.18
N CYS A 524 -25.84 -3.00 31.76
CA CYS A 524 -26.57 -4.24 32.02
C CYS A 524 -25.76 -5.28 32.81
N HIS A 525 -24.43 -5.24 32.68
CA HIS A 525 -23.50 -6.17 33.29
C HIS A 525 -22.60 -5.51 34.33
N ASN A 526 -22.26 -6.23 35.39
CA ASN A 526 -21.33 -5.76 36.40
C ASN A 526 -20.62 -6.92 37.10
N GLU A 527 -19.53 -6.59 37.79
CA GLU A 527 -18.70 -7.58 38.49
C GLU A 527 -19.47 -8.25 39.63
N GLU A 528 -20.18 -7.45 40.42
CA GLU A 528 -21.10 -7.95 41.44
C GLU A 528 -22.48 -8.11 40.81
N LYS A 529 -23.18 -9.23 41.01
CA LYS A 529 -24.61 -9.42 40.65
C LYS A 529 -25.53 -8.51 41.47
N GLN A 530 -25.34 -7.20 41.38
CA GLN A 530 -26.09 -6.18 42.07
C GLN A 530 -26.75 -5.27 41.03
N PRO A 531 -28.07 -5.27 40.91
CA PRO A 531 -28.74 -4.50 39.86
C PRO A 531 -28.65 -3.00 40.17
N LEU A 532 -27.84 -2.27 39.40
CA LEU A 532 -27.95 -0.82 39.26
C LEU A 532 -28.33 -0.51 37.80
N GLY A 533 -29.49 -1.01 37.35
CA GLY A 533 -29.94 -0.95 35.96
C GLY A 533 -30.51 -2.27 35.42
N HIS A 534 -30.76 -2.34 34.11
CA HIS A 534 -31.54 -3.32 33.33
C HIS A 534 -31.21 -4.84 33.47
N GLY A 535 -30.54 -5.32 34.52
CA GLY A 535 -30.49 -6.77 34.78
C GLY A 535 -29.36 -7.33 35.64
N GLY A 536 -28.35 -6.54 36.03
CA GLY A 536 -27.29 -6.94 36.98
C GLY A 536 -26.69 -8.34 36.73
N GLN A 537 -26.49 -8.69 35.46
CA GLN A 537 -25.96 -10.01 35.09
C GLN A 537 -24.44 -10.00 35.18
N SER A 538 -23.85 -11.13 35.57
CA SER A 538 -22.40 -11.30 35.44
C SER A 538 -21.98 -11.14 33.99
N TRP A 539 -20.77 -10.64 33.79
CA TRP A 539 -20.14 -10.54 32.49
C TRP A 539 -20.01 -11.91 31.82
N PRO A 540 -20.54 -12.09 30.59
CA PRO A 540 -20.24 -13.29 29.82
C PRO A 540 -18.78 -13.26 29.40
N THR A 541 -18.03 -14.29 29.76
CA THR A 541 -16.67 -14.52 29.26
C THR A 541 -16.68 -15.78 28.39
N ASN A 542 -15.82 -15.80 27.39
CA ASN A 542 -15.71 -16.90 26.46
C ASN A 542 -14.74 -17.98 27.00
N ALA A 543 -15.05 -18.50 28.19
CA ALA A 543 -14.19 -19.44 28.90
C ALA A 543 -13.99 -20.78 28.15
N VAL A 544 -14.91 -21.14 27.25
CA VAL A 544 -14.78 -22.32 26.38
C VAL A 544 -13.61 -22.18 25.41
N GLU A 545 -13.26 -20.95 25.05
CA GLU A 545 -12.16 -20.63 24.15
C GLU A 545 -10.88 -20.21 24.88
N GLY A 546 -10.84 -20.39 26.21
CA GLY A 546 -9.67 -20.09 27.03
C GLY A 546 -9.58 -18.63 27.49
N PHE A 547 -10.66 -17.85 27.40
CA PHE A 547 -10.68 -16.46 27.87
C PHE A 547 -11.33 -16.33 29.25
N ASP A 548 -10.65 -15.67 30.18
CA ASP A 548 -11.15 -15.34 31.51
C ASP A 548 -11.58 -13.86 31.66
N TYR A 549 -11.42 -13.07 30.59
CA TYR A 549 -11.81 -11.67 30.50
C TYR A 549 -12.92 -11.44 29.45
N GLN A 550 -13.48 -10.23 29.46
CA GLN A 550 -14.60 -9.85 28.60
C GLN A 550 -14.17 -9.56 27.16
N GLN A 551 -14.95 -10.05 26.21
CA GLN A 551 -14.74 -9.81 24.79
C GLN A 551 -16.02 -9.23 24.16
N PRO A 552 -16.03 -7.95 23.77
CA PRO A 552 -17.16 -7.31 23.10
C PRO A 552 -17.76 -8.12 21.93
N TYR A 553 -16.94 -8.76 21.10
CA TYR A 553 -17.47 -9.58 19.99
C TYR A 553 -18.24 -10.81 20.47
N TYR A 554 -17.89 -11.36 21.64
CA TYR A 554 -18.64 -12.46 22.24
C TYR A 554 -20.04 -12.00 22.69
N CYS A 555 -20.17 -10.79 23.21
CA CYS A 555 -21.47 -10.19 23.55
C CYS A 555 -22.38 -10.09 22.31
N ALA A 556 -21.81 -9.76 21.14
CA ALA A 556 -22.55 -9.64 19.90
C ALA A 556 -23.22 -10.96 19.47
N THR A 557 -22.71 -12.12 19.90
CA THR A 557 -23.31 -13.43 19.63
C THR A 557 -24.66 -13.65 20.30
N CYS A 558 -25.02 -12.81 21.28
CA CYS A 558 -26.29 -12.87 22.00
C CYS A 558 -27.12 -11.60 21.78
N HIS A 559 -26.46 -10.46 21.63
CA HIS A 559 -27.05 -9.13 21.56
C HIS A 559 -27.08 -8.54 20.15
N GLY A 560 -26.55 -9.26 19.15
CA GLY A 560 -26.38 -8.74 17.81
C GLY A 560 -25.27 -7.71 17.71
N ALA A 561 -25.14 -7.10 16.54
CA ALA A 561 -24.06 -6.17 16.22
C ALA A 561 -24.14 -4.83 16.97
N ASN A 562 -25.17 -4.61 17.80
CA ASN A 562 -25.43 -3.37 18.51
C ASN A 562 -25.45 -2.14 17.58
N GLY A 563 -26.08 -2.32 16.41
CA GLY A 563 -26.12 -1.28 15.38
C GLY A 563 -24.78 -0.94 14.74
N ALA A 564 -23.72 -1.73 14.93
CA ALA A 564 -22.50 -1.57 14.16
C ALA A 564 -22.86 -1.60 12.66
N PRO A 565 -22.37 -0.64 11.87
CA PRO A 565 -22.73 -0.51 10.49
C PRO A 565 -22.12 -1.72 9.80
N LYS A 566 -22.77 -2.13 8.73
CA LYS A 566 -22.17 -3.11 7.85
C LYS A 566 -20.79 -2.58 7.42
N GLY A 567 -19.75 -3.35 7.71
CA GLY A 567 -18.40 -3.02 7.26
C GLY A 567 -18.20 -3.42 5.81
N HIS A 568 -17.06 -3.02 5.26
CA HIS A 568 -16.48 -3.52 4.02
C HIS A 568 -16.69 -5.04 3.85
N ASN A 569 -16.88 -5.53 2.62
CA ASN A 569 -17.11 -6.96 2.29
C ASN A 569 -15.88 -7.89 2.54
N ARG A 570 -15.21 -7.72 3.68
CA ARG A 570 -14.84 -8.78 4.64
C ARG A 570 -13.67 -9.74 4.40
N GLY A 571 -12.60 -9.37 3.70
CA GLY A 571 -11.31 -10.07 3.86
C GLY A 571 -10.11 -9.22 4.21
N ALA A 572 -10.24 -7.90 4.24
CA ALA A 572 -9.10 -7.02 4.54
C ALA A 572 -8.73 -7.00 6.03
N ARG A 573 -7.41 -6.94 6.31
CA ARG A 573 -6.85 -6.66 7.65
C ARG A 573 -7.36 -5.31 8.14
N CYS A 574 -8.30 -5.31 9.07
CA CYS A 574 -8.95 -4.09 9.54
C CYS A 574 -7.92 -3.06 10.01
N PHE A 575 -6.87 -3.51 10.71
CA PHE A 575 -5.81 -2.67 11.27
C PHE A 575 -4.92 -1.97 10.24
N TRP A 576 -4.94 -2.36 8.96
CA TRP A 576 -4.20 -1.64 7.92
C TRP A 576 -4.74 -0.24 7.70
N CYS A 577 -6.06 -0.11 7.66
CA CYS A 577 -6.74 1.17 7.53
C CYS A 577 -7.14 1.74 8.90
N HIS A 578 -7.69 0.88 9.77
CA HIS A 578 -8.06 1.24 11.15
C HIS A 578 -6.85 1.22 12.08
N SER A 579 -5.91 2.10 11.79
CA SER A 579 -4.80 2.38 12.68
C SER A 579 -5.22 3.29 13.82
N ASN A 580 -4.34 3.49 14.79
CA ASN A 580 -4.45 4.50 15.84
C ASN A 580 -4.04 5.93 15.39
N ARG A 581 -3.70 6.09 14.11
CA ARG A 581 -3.33 7.37 13.50
C ARG A 581 -4.29 7.75 12.36
N GLY A 582 -4.56 9.04 12.23
CA GLY A 582 -5.32 9.60 11.11
C GLY A 582 -6.84 9.49 11.24
N GLU A 583 -7.52 9.44 10.10
CA GLU A 583 -8.98 9.63 10.01
C GLU A 583 -9.78 8.36 10.30
N TYR A 584 -9.15 7.19 10.19
CA TYR A 584 -9.80 5.88 10.27
C TYR A 584 -9.64 5.20 11.63
N VAL A 585 -9.22 5.94 12.67
CA VAL A 585 -9.08 5.40 14.02
C VAL A 585 -10.42 4.85 14.51
N PRO A 586 -10.50 3.56 14.90
CA PRO A 586 -11.74 2.97 15.36
C PRO A 586 -12.05 3.52 16.75
N GLN A 587 -12.78 4.63 16.84
CA GLN A 587 -13.11 5.27 18.12
C GLN A 587 -13.93 4.29 18.99
N ASN A 588 -13.68 4.29 20.30
CA ASN A 588 -14.41 3.48 21.29
C ASN A 588 -14.26 1.95 21.14
N HIS A 589 -13.22 1.46 20.48
CA HIS A 589 -12.89 0.04 20.36
C HIS A 589 -11.80 -0.39 21.35
N GLY A 590 -11.83 0.18 22.56
CA GLY A 590 -10.92 -0.21 23.65
C GLY A 590 -9.43 -0.11 23.27
N ASP A 591 -8.70 -1.18 23.53
CA ASP A 591 -7.27 -1.30 23.21
C ASP A 591 -7.00 -1.41 21.69
N ALA A 592 -7.98 -1.80 20.87
CA ALA A 592 -7.82 -1.73 19.41
C ALA A 592 -7.75 -0.31 18.86
N SER A 593 -8.16 0.70 19.64
CA SER A 593 -8.09 2.12 19.29
C SER A 593 -6.75 2.77 19.63
N VAL A 594 -5.86 2.09 20.36
CA VAL A 594 -4.64 2.71 20.90
C VAL A 594 -3.37 2.21 20.22
N SER A 595 -2.36 3.07 20.27
CA SER A 595 -0.97 2.73 19.97
C SER A 595 -0.30 2.07 21.15
N ARG A 596 0.57 1.11 20.84
CA ARG A 596 1.58 0.62 21.77
C ARG A 596 2.96 0.99 21.25
N LEU A 597 3.81 1.40 22.18
CA LEU A 597 5.24 1.47 21.96
C LEU A 597 5.83 0.08 22.22
N LEU A 598 6.35 -0.56 21.19
CA LEU A 598 7.07 -1.82 21.27
C LEU A 598 8.56 -1.51 21.40
N SER A 599 9.21 -2.08 22.40
CA SER A 599 10.68 -2.05 22.49
C SER A 599 11.30 -2.92 21.39
N GLY A 600 12.55 -2.64 21.01
CA GLY A 600 13.27 -3.37 19.96
C GLY A 600 13.24 -4.89 20.07
N ASP A 601 13.31 -5.41 21.30
CA ASP A 601 13.24 -6.84 21.57
C ASP A 601 11.84 -7.44 21.34
N GLU A 602 10.79 -6.62 21.41
CA GLU A 602 9.39 -6.99 21.16
C GLU A 602 8.98 -6.81 19.67
N VAL A 603 9.82 -6.18 18.84
CA VAL A 603 9.56 -6.03 17.40
C VAL A 603 9.84 -7.35 16.67
N ILE A 604 8.93 -8.32 16.81
CA ILE A 604 9.06 -9.64 16.19
C ILE A 604 9.21 -9.55 14.66
N TYR A 605 8.61 -8.54 14.03
CA TYR A 605 8.67 -8.30 12.58
C TYR A 605 10.10 -8.08 12.06
N SER A 606 10.93 -7.28 12.74
CA SER A 606 12.29 -6.97 12.30
C SER A 606 13.23 -8.18 12.38
N LYS A 607 12.91 -9.13 13.27
CA LYS A 607 13.65 -10.39 13.44
C LYS A 607 13.28 -11.45 12.39
N ARG A 608 12.20 -11.26 11.62
CA ARG A 608 11.64 -12.30 10.72
C ARG A 608 11.62 -11.93 9.27
N THR A 609 11.30 -10.68 8.96
CA THR A 609 11.17 -10.30 7.56
C THR A 609 12.53 -10.01 6.98
N TYR A 610 12.80 -10.64 5.84
CA TYR A 610 14.00 -10.33 5.08
C TYR A 610 13.93 -8.93 4.43
N LEU A 611 12.72 -8.36 4.27
CA LEU A 611 12.50 -7.17 3.44
C LEU A 611 12.51 -5.83 4.17
N ALA A 612 12.03 -5.73 5.41
CA ALA A 612 11.77 -4.41 5.98
C ALA A 612 12.61 -4.16 7.23
N VAL A 613 13.51 -3.19 7.09
CA VAL A 613 14.34 -2.67 8.17
C VAL A 613 14.23 -1.15 8.14
N SER A 614 14.24 -0.51 9.30
CA SER A 614 14.52 0.92 9.33
C SER A 614 15.94 1.15 8.82
N THR A 615 16.17 2.26 8.12
CA THR A 615 17.50 2.58 7.60
C THR A 615 17.89 4.00 7.94
N ASP A 616 19.19 4.23 8.13
CA ASP A 616 19.72 5.58 8.24
C ASP A 616 19.78 6.26 6.86
N ARG A 617 20.39 7.46 6.82
CA ARG A 617 20.57 8.22 5.58
C ARG A 617 21.54 7.56 4.61
N GLU A 618 22.41 6.66 5.08
CA GLU A 618 23.33 5.86 4.27
C GLU A 618 22.67 4.53 3.84
N GLN A 619 21.37 4.37 4.11
CA GLN A 619 20.61 3.13 3.90
C GLN A 619 21.17 1.95 4.71
N LYS A 620 21.85 2.19 5.83
CA LYS A 620 22.27 1.12 6.75
C LYS A 620 21.13 0.74 7.68
N PRO A 621 20.89 -0.56 7.96
CA PRO A 621 19.86 -0.99 8.90
C PRO A 621 20.06 -0.35 10.26
N ILE A 622 19.02 0.31 10.77
CA ILE A 622 18.94 0.77 12.15
C ILE A 622 18.09 -0.26 12.91
N PRO A 623 18.62 -0.88 13.98
CA PRO A 623 17.81 -1.66 14.90
C PRO A 623 16.73 -0.75 15.50
N PHE A 624 15.47 -1.20 15.53
CA PHE A 624 14.44 -0.46 16.24
C PHE A 624 14.79 -0.44 17.73
N GLU A 625 15.00 0.75 18.31
CA GLU A 625 15.05 0.89 19.78
C GLU A 625 13.63 0.78 20.34
N GLU A 626 12.70 1.50 19.73
CA GLU A 626 11.27 1.47 19.99
C GLU A 626 10.50 1.76 18.69
N ILE A 627 9.33 1.14 18.51
CA ILE A 627 8.41 1.44 17.41
C ILE A 627 6.98 1.58 17.94
N GLU A 628 6.29 2.62 17.49
CA GLU A 628 4.86 2.74 17.73
C GLU A 628 4.11 1.82 16.74
N SER A 629 3.36 0.86 17.26
CA SER A 629 2.57 -0.09 16.48
C SER A 629 1.11 -0.08 16.92
N ASN A 630 0.23 -0.49 16.02
CA ASN A 630 -1.15 -0.80 16.36
C ASN A 630 -1.22 -1.98 17.32
N HIS A 631 -2.20 -1.94 18.23
CA HIS A 631 -2.50 -3.08 19.11
C HIS A 631 -2.99 -4.32 18.32
N ASN A 632 -3.65 -4.10 17.18
CA ASN A 632 -3.94 -5.13 16.20
C ASN A 632 -2.94 -5.06 15.04
N SER A 633 -2.29 -6.19 14.77
CA SER A 633 -1.32 -6.41 13.70
C SER A 633 -1.36 -7.88 13.28
N ASP A 634 -0.45 -8.31 12.41
CA ASP A 634 -0.30 -9.74 12.09
C ASP A 634 0.25 -10.56 13.25
N TYR A 635 0.96 -9.95 14.19
CA TYR A 635 1.67 -10.66 15.26
C TYR A 635 0.92 -10.60 16.58
N ASN A 636 0.32 -9.44 16.85
CA ASN A 636 -0.34 -9.12 18.11
C ASN A 636 -1.77 -8.67 17.82
N MET A 637 -2.70 -9.05 18.68
CA MET A 637 -4.10 -8.66 18.60
C MET A 637 -4.57 -8.08 19.93
N SER A 638 -5.53 -7.17 19.85
CA SER A 638 -6.27 -6.66 21.00
C SER A 638 -6.94 -7.82 21.76
N LYS A 639 -6.87 -7.75 23.09
CA LYS A 639 -7.59 -8.71 23.94
C LYS A 639 -9.09 -8.56 23.75
N THR A 640 -9.57 -7.32 23.69
CA THR A 640 -11.01 -7.03 23.67
C THR A 640 -11.60 -7.09 22.26
N TYR A 641 -10.86 -6.64 21.25
CA TYR A 641 -11.25 -6.63 19.84
C TYR A 641 -10.17 -7.29 18.95
N PRO A 642 -9.95 -8.61 19.08
CA PRO A 642 -8.97 -9.32 18.27
C PRO A 642 -9.34 -9.27 16.78
N ALA A 643 -8.57 -8.57 15.96
CA ALA A 643 -8.77 -8.54 14.51
C ALA A 643 -8.21 -9.83 13.85
N PRO A 644 -8.82 -10.35 12.77
CA PRO A 644 -10.07 -9.90 12.13
C PRO A 644 -11.34 -10.41 12.84
N TYR A 645 -11.24 -11.32 13.81
CA TYR A 645 -12.36 -12.03 14.43
C TYR A 645 -13.46 -11.13 15.00
N ALA A 646 -13.10 -10.16 15.84
CA ALA A 646 -14.03 -9.24 16.46
C ALA A 646 -14.70 -8.32 15.44
N CYS A 647 -13.90 -7.80 14.51
CA CYS A 647 -14.39 -6.93 13.44
C CYS A 647 -15.38 -7.68 12.53
N MET A 648 -15.03 -8.89 12.11
CA MET A 648 -15.90 -9.75 11.29
C MET A 648 -17.19 -10.14 12.01
N THR A 649 -17.16 -10.33 13.33
CA THR A 649 -18.35 -10.65 14.11
C THR A 649 -19.31 -9.46 14.17
N CYS A 650 -18.80 -8.28 14.52
CA CYS A 650 -19.62 -7.09 14.75
C CYS A 650 -20.03 -6.40 13.44
N HIS A 651 -19.18 -6.42 12.42
CA HIS A 651 -19.43 -5.82 11.11
C HIS A 651 -19.81 -6.88 10.04
N GLY A 652 -19.99 -8.13 10.51
CA GLY A 652 -20.57 -9.36 9.91
C GLY A 652 -21.90 -9.18 9.16
N LYS A 653 -22.26 -10.07 8.22
CA LYS A 653 -23.30 -10.02 7.11
C LYS A 653 -22.79 -9.95 5.67
#